data_AF-A0A6A6YK40-F1
#
_entry.id   AF-A0A6A6YK40-F1
#
_cell.length_a   1.000
_cell.length_b   1.000
_cell.length_c   1.000
_cell.angle_alpha   90.00
_cell.angle_beta   90.00
_cell.angle_gamma   90.00
#
_symmetry.space_group_name_H-M   'P 1'
#
loop_
_entity.id
_entity.type
_entity.pdbx_description
1 polymer ?
#
loop_
_entity_poly.entity_id
_entity_poly.type
_entity_poly.pdbx_seq_one_letter_code
_entity_poly.pdbx_strand_id
1 'polypeptide(L)'
;MYAHSVTRVTRPGHAPVSWKNYRMDDGSYSSEYDGNFRTTYPLRPRIGRTPPFYPDGPYLGMSPNPRRPAQPFLHPPGVMPRKKGPPSPLENPNLEYKFTSKWNIDYATVFLINRLGKDKDLANGISKVREKSRRYDRREIPYRSFDSLNDTLFAGRLKDAIYLKWVDLGPHVSGTTCNAGEGPDHRVSRITLLLNSTLHQDAHPDEILASLIHHMIHCYFIVTCGPQLSDETKYGRLSHGMHFGKIMSTIKDLSGSTGRRPLPLDFGHNLAQDRDYQYDKPTTVLSPRNLSLLHSQMEPRNQRSPTRSFCPPHPKAHLPTQAEVDEWYTKTCQPLPTLPKCVRGQNLYTLVLPGSEFREFPRAKAPPSQEYVELIYAEKCVYIPATSISTYPSLAGKFEKARWLEIPDDTSLESFKTLYEFLLRGRFSPDQPPDHDSAYHHSHSPPLIRSPIATAEPYLTTSIKALKLAAALKFTELESHALHRLNALSHTHEDPLAILSEIYTDSPDPHPDLRAWARAFLLRREPEHPVMAYLDLATDAGPPANLEVLERDRGMQEKFEHLLEHGGAFHADVSTARTALERVRERDGFPWQAGRMHPHPFDIPIPPPPPPRPMDDWDLPPPPPPPPPMHPLHPMHASYPSSLPHPLHGGYPPPPLPLFDPFPHHEFGSSQREREARLVALGWGPVEREADGWWRRRNRMTGQVAVSRGEGGEWFLRGS
;
A
#
# COMPACT_ATOMS: atom_id res chain seq x y z
N MET A 1 -18.63 48.08 -38.88
CA MET A 1 -17.90 47.45 -40.01
C MET A 1 -17.13 46.28 -39.43
N TYR A 2 -17.80 45.16 -39.12
CA TYR A 2 -17.89 43.92 -39.93
C TYR A 2 -16.54 43.36 -40.39
N ALA A 3 -16.06 42.35 -39.67
CA ALA A 3 -15.58 41.10 -40.26
C ALA A 3 -15.70 39.97 -39.20
N HIS A 4 -16.73 39.14 -39.37
CA HIS A 4 -16.91 37.87 -38.68
C HIS A 4 -16.01 36.81 -39.30
N SER A 5 -15.37 35.98 -38.46
CA SER A 5 -14.99 34.62 -38.86
C SER A 5 -15.61 33.63 -37.89
N VAL A 6 -16.71 33.04 -38.36
CA VAL A 6 -17.34 31.84 -37.80
C VAL A 6 -16.62 30.65 -38.43
N THR A 7 -16.04 29.77 -37.61
CA THR A 7 -15.70 28.40 -38.05
C THR A 7 -16.42 27.37 -37.20
N ARG A 8 -17.12 26.52 -37.93
CA ARG A 8 -18.00 25.44 -37.50
C ARG A 8 -17.31 24.41 -36.61
N VAL A 9 -18.12 23.96 -35.65
CA VAL A 9 -18.17 22.63 -35.05
C VAL A 9 -17.73 21.50 -35.99
N THR A 10 -16.73 20.73 -35.56
CA THR A 10 -16.58 19.31 -35.90
C THR A 10 -16.39 18.52 -34.61
N ARG A 11 -17.33 17.61 -34.34
CA ARG A 11 -17.26 16.59 -33.29
C ARG A 11 -16.04 15.69 -33.51
N PRO A 12 -15.31 15.26 -32.47
CA PRO A 12 -14.50 14.06 -32.58
C PRO A 12 -15.43 12.85 -32.47
N GLY A 13 -15.59 12.15 -33.59
CA GLY A 13 -16.25 10.85 -33.64
C GLY A 13 -15.47 9.82 -32.83
N HIS A 14 -16.21 9.02 -32.08
CA HIS A 14 -15.74 7.74 -31.57
C HIS A 14 -15.34 6.85 -32.75
N ALA A 15 -14.05 6.52 -32.84
CA ALA A 15 -13.61 5.33 -33.55
C ALA A 15 -13.57 4.15 -32.57
N PRO A 16 -14.08 2.97 -32.93
CA PRO A 16 -13.94 1.77 -32.11
C PRO A 16 -12.50 1.25 -32.20
N VAL A 17 -11.82 1.19 -31.06
CA VAL A 17 -10.53 0.50 -30.95
C VAL A 17 -10.80 -0.99 -31.07
N SER A 18 -10.51 -1.55 -32.25
CA SER A 18 -10.53 -2.98 -32.50
C SER A 18 -9.31 -3.60 -31.80
N TRP A 19 -9.56 -4.41 -30.77
CA TRP A 19 -8.55 -5.27 -30.16
C TRP A 19 -8.38 -6.51 -31.05
N LYS A 20 -7.49 -6.43 -32.03
CA LYS A 20 -6.89 -7.61 -32.66
C LYS A 20 -5.40 -7.34 -32.88
N ASN A 21 -4.59 -8.33 -32.50
CA ASN A 21 -3.15 -8.45 -32.63
C ASN A 21 -2.30 -7.93 -31.45
N TYR A 22 -2.35 -8.65 -30.34
CA TYR A 22 -1.12 -9.08 -29.66
C TYR A 22 -1.21 -10.59 -29.43
N ARG A 23 -0.53 -11.33 -30.30
CA ARG A 23 -0.23 -12.75 -30.14
C ARG A 23 1.10 -12.78 -29.39
N MET A 24 1.07 -13.13 -28.11
CA MET A 24 2.27 -13.52 -27.39
C MET A 24 2.42 -15.02 -27.63
N ASP A 25 3.43 -15.38 -28.40
CA ASP A 25 3.84 -16.74 -28.65
C ASP A 25 4.34 -17.37 -27.34
N ASP A 26 3.71 -18.48 -26.97
CA ASP A 26 4.07 -19.38 -25.89
C ASP A 26 5.19 -20.32 -26.36
N GLY A 27 6.42 -19.95 -26.05
CA GLY A 27 7.62 -20.75 -26.29
C GLY A 27 7.72 -22.02 -25.43
N SER A 28 6.73 -22.93 -25.52
CA SER A 28 6.88 -24.30 -25.04
C SER A 28 7.42 -25.19 -26.17
N TYR A 29 8.71 -25.47 -26.08
CA TYR A 29 9.42 -26.38 -26.97
C TYR A 29 8.89 -27.80 -26.78
N SER A 30 8.52 -28.45 -27.88
CA SER A 30 8.20 -29.87 -27.89
C SER A 30 9.47 -30.69 -27.67
N SER A 31 9.39 -31.69 -26.80
CA SER A 31 10.23 -32.87 -26.91
C SER A 31 9.32 -34.04 -27.21
N GLU A 32 9.44 -34.54 -28.44
CA GLU A 32 8.92 -35.81 -28.90
C GLU A 32 9.42 -36.93 -27.97
N TYR A 33 8.49 -37.68 -27.38
CA TYR A 33 8.70 -39.12 -27.15
C TYR A 33 7.33 -39.81 -27.23
N ASP A 34 7.20 -40.63 -28.27
CA ASP A 34 6.06 -41.49 -28.55
C ASP A 34 5.82 -42.51 -27.42
N GLY A 35 4.54 -42.72 -27.10
CA GLY A 35 4.11 -43.71 -26.11
C GLY A 35 2.59 -43.89 -26.09
N ASN A 36 2.06 -44.50 -27.16
CA ASN A 36 0.71 -45.06 -27.25
C ASN A 36 0.27 -45.78 -25.96
N PHE A 37 -0.94 -45.53 -25.45
CA PHE A 37 -1.92 -46.59 -25.13
C PHE A 37 -3.33 -46.01 -24.98
N ARG A 38 -4.22 -46.40 -25.91
CA ARG A 38 -5.69 -46.37 -25.79
C ARG A 38 -6.15 -47.60 -25.00
N THR A 39 -7.17 -47.44 -24.16
CA THR A 39 -8.28 -48.40 -23.95
C THR A 39 -9.38 -47.67 -23.13
N THR A 40 -10.50 -47.21 -23.71
CA THR A 40 -11.77 -47.89 -24.05
C THR A 40 -12.49 -48.67 -22.94
N TYR A 41 -13.54 -48.01 -22.43
CA TYR A 41 -14.91 -48.50 -22.19
C TYR A 41 -15.36 -49.13 -20.83
N PRO A 42 -16.67 -49.04 -20.52
CA PRO A 42 -17.29 -49.08 -19.20
C PRO A 42 -18.11 -50.35 -18.99
N LEU A 43 -18.53 -50.68 -17.76
CA LEU A 43 -19.55 -51.73 -17.57
C LEU A 43 -20.56 -51.44 -16.46
N ARG A 44 -21.83 -51.63 -16.86
CA ARG A 44 -23.06 -51.75 -16.08
C ARG A 44 -23.24 -53.18 -15.51
N PRO A 45 -24.24 -53.43 -14.65
CA PRO A 45 -24.27 -54.56 -13.71
C PRO A 45 -24.97 -55.82 -14.26
N ARG A 46 -24.74 -56.98 -13.62
CA ARG A 46 -25.56 -58.17 -13.84
C ARG A 46 -25.81 -59.02 -12.59
N ILE A 47 -27.06 -59.46 -12.52
CA ILE A 47 -27.74 -60.39 -11.61
C ILE A 47 -27.37 -61.84 -11.98
N GLY A 48 -27.33 -62.77 -11.01
CA GLY A 48 -27.49 -64.21 -11.30
C GLY A 48 -27.02 -65.23 -10.24
N ARG A 49 -28.00 -65.72 -9.46
CA ARG A 49 -28.29 -67.12 -9.01
C ARG A 49 -27.18 -68.11 -8.55
N THR A 50 -27.46 -68.72 -7.40
CA THR A 50 -26.95 -69.93 -6.68
C THR A 50 -27.06 -71.25 -7.49
N PRO A 51 -26.61 -72.48 -7.06
CA PRO A 51 -26.40 -73.05 -5.68
C PRO A 51 -25.18 -74.06 -5.56
N PRO A 52 -25.16 -75.10 -4.68
CA PRO A 52 -24.90 -75.10 -3.22
C PRO A 52 -23.77 -76.08 -2.79
N PHE A 53 -23.29 -76.02 -1.53
CA PHE A 53 -22.65 -77.18 -0.86
C PHE A 53 -22.82 -77.12 0.67
N TYR A 54 -23.33 -78.22 1.23
CA TYR A 54 -23.46 -78.55 2.67
C TYR A 54 -22.11 -79.09 3.22
N PRO A 55 -21.87 -79.04 4.55
CA PRO A 55 -22.09 -80.27 5.34
C PRO A 55 -22.72 -80.06 6.75
N ASP A 56 -23.33 -81.16 7.23
CA ASP A 56 -23.92 -81.44 8.55
C ASP A 56 -22.93 -81.21 9.71
N GLY A 57 -23.26 -80.69 10.92
CA GLY A 57 -24.19 -81.10 11.99
C GLY A 57 -23.38 -81.31 13.30
N PRO A 58 -23.93 -81.52 14.53
CA PRO A 58 -25.32 -81.40 15.00
C PRO A 58 -25.53 -80.84 16.45
N TYR A 59 -26.83 -80.62 16.82
CA TYR A 59 -27.48 -80.64 18.17
C TYR A 59 -27.08 -79.60 19.25
N LEU A 60 -27.92 -79.06 20.16
CA LEU A 60 -29.27 -79.26 20.72
C LEU A 60 -29.67 -77.96 21.48
N GLY A 61 -30.97 -77.62 21.63
CA GLY A 61 -31.42 -76.82 22.80
C GLY A 61 -32.53 -75.77 22.68
N MET A 62 -33.79 -76.23 22.63
CA MET A 62 -34.99 -75.72 23.35
C MET A 62 -35.59 -74.29 23.15
N SER A 63 -36.79 -74.31 22.55
CA SER A 63 -38.09 -73.73 22.99
C SER A 63 -38.46 -72.24 22.88
N PRO A 64 -39.78 -71.93 22.75
CA PRO A 64 -40.28 -70.84 21.90
C PRO A 64 -41.03 -69.74 22.67
N ASN A 65 -41.16 -68.57 22.05
CA ASN A 65 -42.09 -67.53 22.48
C ASN A 65 -42.74 -66.88 21.24
N PRO A 66 -44.07 -66.97 21.02
CA PRO A 66 -44.71 -66.35 19.87
C PRO A 66 -45.40 -65.02 20.25
N ARG A 67 -45.58 -64.17 19.23
CA ARG A 67 -46.52 -63.02 19.10
C ARG A 67 -45.96 -61.60 19.34
N ARG A 68 -45.45 -60.99 18.26
CA ARG A 68 -45.79 -59.60 17.88
C ARG A 68 -45.95 -59.51 16.36
N PRO A 69 -47.08 -59.01 15.82
CA PRO A 69 -47.20 -58.76 14.39
C PRO A 69 -46.43 -57.49 14.00
N ALA A 70 -45.67 -57.59 12.92
CA ALA A 70 -44.95 -56.47 12.31
C ALA A 70 -45.95 -55.45 11.73
N GLN A 71 -45.74 -54.17 12.02
CA GLN A 71 -46.41 -53.08 11.31
C GLN A 71 -45.71 -52.85 9.96
N PRO A 72 -46.45 -52.58 8.86
CA PRO A 72 -45.86 -52.22 7.59
C PRO A 72 -45.30 -50.79 7.64
N PHE A 73 -44.07 -50.63 7.16
CA PHE A 73 -43.44 -49.35 6.89
C PHE A 73 -44.31 -48.53 5.92
N LEU A 74 -44.89 -47.44 6.41
CA LEU A 74 -45.48 -46.38 5.59
C LEU A 74 -44.34 -45.65 4.86
N HIS A 75 -44.27 -45.82 3.54
CA HIS A 75 -43.47 -44.95 2.68
C HIS A 75 -43.99 -43.50 2.80
N PRO A 76 -43.10 -42.48 2.88
CA PRO A 76 -43.53 -41.09 2.85
C PRO A 76 -44.15 -40.75 1.48
N PRO A 77 -45.16 -39.86 1.43
CA PRO A 77 -45.82 -39.49 0.19
C PRO A 77 -44.81 -38.86 -0.78
N GLY A 78 -44.75 -39.42 -1.99
CA GLY A 78 -43.92 -38.93 -3.08
C GLY A 78 -44.24 -37.48 -3.40
N VAL A 79 -43.30 -36.58 -3.12
CA VAL A 79 -43.33 -35.19 -3.57
C VAL A 79 -43.29 -35.20 -5.09
N MET A 80 -44.41 -34.85 -5.72
CA MET A 80 -44.53 -34.72 -7.17
C MET A 80 -43.44 -33.76 -7.70
N PRO A 81 -42.74 -34.10 -8.80
CA PRO A 81 -41.71 -33.25 -9.38
C PRO A 81 -42.36 -31.96 -9.92
N ARG A 82 -42.06 -30.84 -9.26
CA ARG A 82 -42.51 -29.51 -9.66
C ARG A 82 -42.00 -29.21 -11.08
N LYS A 83 -42.87 -28.76 -11.98
CA LYS A 83 -42.48 -28.29 -13.33
C LYS A 83 -41.35 -27.26 -13.19
N LYS A 84 -40.17 -27.58 -13.72
CA LYS A 84 -39.02 -26.67 -13.73
C LYS A 84 -39.36 -25.49 -14.66
N GLY A 85 -39.75 -24.37 -14.07
CA GLY A 85 -39.73 -23.09 -14.77
C GLY A 85 -38.29 -22.73 -15.18
N PRO A 86 -38.10 -21.63 -15.95
CA PRO A 86 -36.76 -21.12 -16.20
C PRO A 86 -36.01 -20.94 -14.86
N PRO A 87 -34.72 -21.28 -14.80
CA PRO A 87 -33.94 -21.15 -13.57
C PRO A 87 -33.98 -19.70 -13.09
N SER A 88 -33.98 -19.49 -11.78
CA SER A 88 -33.89 -18.16 -11.20
C SER A 88 -32.68 -17.41 -11.80
N PRO A 89 -32.73 -16.07 -11.99
CA PRO A 89 -31.57 -15.30 -12.41
C PRO A 89 -30.32 -15.59 -11.57
N LEU A 90 -30.49 -15.87 -10.27
CA LEU A 90 -29.42 -16.26 -9.36
C LEU A 90 -28.78 -17.61 -9.70
N GLU A 91 -29.51 -18.51 -10.34
CA GLU A 91 -29.06 -19.86 -10.71
C GLU A 91 -28.61 -19.95 -12.17
N ASN A 92 -28.79 -18.90 -12.97
CA ASN A 92 -28.45 -18.92 -14.39
C ASN A 92 -26.93 -18.70 -14.60
N PRO A 93 -26.15 -19.70 -15.02
CA PRO A 93 -24.71 -19.52 -15.21
C PRO A 93 -24.35 -18.62 -16.40
N ASN A 94 -25.28 -18.41 -17.33
CA ASN A 94 -25.04 -17.69 -18.58
C ASN A 94 -25.31 -16.18 -18.48
N LEU A 95 -25.77 -15.69 -17.32
CA LEU A 95 -25.97 -14.25 -17.14
C LEU A 95 -24.61 -13.58 -16.95
N GLU A 96 -24.33 -12.54 -17.73
CA GLU A 96 -23.06 -11.81 -17.64
C GLU A 96 -23.11 -10.76 -16.52
N TYR A 97 -21.97 -10.54 -15.87
CA TYR A 97 -21.76 -9.43 -14.94
C TYR A 97 -20.69 -8.50 -15.50
N LYS A 98 -21.01 -7.21 -15.62
CA LYS A 98 -20.07 -6.16 -15.98
C LYS A 98 -19.76 -5.31 -14.76
N PHE A 99 -18.52 -5.39 -14.31
CA PHE A 99 -18.02 -4.57 -13.21
C PHE A 99 -17.98 -3.09 -13.61
N THR A 100 -18.58 -2.22 -12.78
CA THR A 100 -18.72 -0.78 -13.09
C THR A 100 -18.25 0.14 -11.96
N SER A 101 -18.14 -0.33 -10.73
CA SER A 101 -17.91 0.54 -9.57
C SER A 101 -16.43 0.75 -9.30
N LYS A 102 -16.00 1.99 -9.07
CA LYS A 102 -14.57 2.35 -8.82
C LYS A 102 -14.33 2.90 -7.42
N TRP A 103 -15.02 2.36 -6.42
CA TRP A 103 -14.89 2.82 -5.02
C TRP A 103 -13.76 2.11 -4.31
N ASN A 104 -13.08 2.80 -3.39
CA ASN A 104 -12.33 2.10 -2.36
C ASN A 104 -13.26 1.55 -1.28
N ILE A 105 -12.70 0.62 -0.50
CA ILE A 105 -13.42 -0.12 0.54
C ILE A 105 -13.90 0.78 1.69
N ASP A 106 -13.15 1.83 2.05
CA ASP A 106 -13.55 2.79 3.09
C ASP A 106 -14.86 3.50 2.67
N TYR A 107 -14.91 4.02 1.43
CA TYR A 107 -16.09 4.69 0.92
C TYR A 107 -17.27 3.74 0.70
N ALA A 108 -17.03 2.52 0.24
CA ALA A 108 -18.07 1.50 0.13
C ALA A 108 -18.72 1.21 1.51
N THR A 109 -17.93 1.14 2.58
CA THR A 109 -18.45 1.00 3.95
C THR A 109 -19.28 2.21 4.35
N VAL A 110 -18.78 3.43 4.17
CA VAL A 110 -19.49 4.67 4.50
C VAL A 110 -20.83 4.79 3.78
N PHE A 111 -20.86 4.49 2.48
CA PHE A 111 -22.09 4.51 1.69
C PHE A 111 -23.15 3.60 2.31
N LEU A 112 -22.77 2.38 2.68
CA LEU A 112 -23.71 1.40 3.23
C LEU A 112 -24.16 1.77 4.64
N ILE A 113 -23.24 2.15 5.53
CA ILE A 113 -23.57 2.55 6.90
C ILE A 113 -24.49 3.76 6.92
N ASN A 114 -24.22 4.78 6.09
CA ASN A 114 -25.09 5.95 5.98
C ASN A 114 -26.49 5.59 5.49
N ARG A 115 -26.64 4.56 4.65
CA ARG A 115 -27.97 4.07 4.25
C ARG A 115 -28.65 3.33 5.40
N LEU A 116 -27.95 2.41 6.04
CA LEU A 116 -28.48 1.60 7.14
C LEU A 116 -28.92 2.47 8.34
N GLY A 117 -28.22 3.58 8.61
CA GLY A 117 -28.54 4.48 9.72
C GLY A 117 -29.66 5.50 9.47
N LYS A 118 -30.01 5.79 8.21
CA LYS A 118 -31.00 6.83 7.87
C LYS A 118 -32.44 6.34 7.81
N ASP A 119 -32.64 5.07 7.49
CA ASP A 119 -33.94 4.55 7.09
C ASP A 119 -34.50 3.59 8.15
N LYS A 120 -35.45 4.10 8.93
CA LYS A 120 -36.15 3.34 9.99
C LYS A 120 -37.00 2.20 9.44
N ASP A 121 -37.37 2.25 8.15
CA ASP A 121 -38.17 1.20 7.51
C ASP A 121 -37.35 -0.03 7.13
N LEU A 122 -36.01 0.07 7.12
CA LEU A 122 -35.13 -1.07 6.83
C LEU A 122 -35.27 -2.18 7.87
N ALA A 123 -35.44 -1.82 9.15
CA ALA A 123 -35.68 -2.78 10.23
C ALA A 123 -36.97 -3.59 9.98
N ASN A 124 -38.02 -2.91 9.50
CA ASN A 124 -39.27 -3.53 9.09
C ASN A 124 -39.08 -4.41 7.85
N GLY A 125 -38.25 -3.99 6.89
CA GLY A 125 -37.87 -4.77 5.71
C GLY A 125 -37.22 -6.11 6.10
N ILE A 126 -36.21 -6.08 6.96
CA ILE A 126 -35.55 -7.29 7.50
C ILE A 126 -36.57 -8.17 8.22
N SER A 127 -37.42 -7.59 9.06
CA SER A 127 -38.45 -8.34 9.80
C SER A 127 -39.47 -9.04 8.89
N LYS A 128 -39.86 -8.41 7.78
CA LYS A 128 -40.72 -9.01 6.75
C LYS A 128 -40.01 -10.17 6.03
N VAL A 129 -38.72 -10.02 5.69
CA VAL A 129 -37.93 -11.10 5.08
C VAL A 129 -37.83 -12.30 6.02
N ARG A 130 -37.53 -12.07 7.31
CA ARG A 130 -37.47 -13.13 8.33
C ARG A 130 -38.79 -13.88 8.45
N GLU A 131 -39.91 -13.16 8.51
CA GLU A 131 -41.23 -13.78 8.62
C GLU A 131 -41.58 -14.62 7.39
N LYS A 132 -41.31 -14.12 6.19
CA LYS A 132 -41.52 -14.87 4.94
C LYS A 132 -40.64 -16.12 4.88
N SER A 133 -39.38 -16.01 5.30
CA SER A 133 -38.41 -17.11 5.24
C SER A 133 -38.80 -18.31 6.09
N ARG A 134 -39.52 -18.10 7.20
CA ARG A 134 -40.05 -19.19 8.04
C ARG A 134 -41.10 -20.06 7.32
N ARG A 135 -41.67 -19.58 6.21
CA ARG A 135 -42.69 -20.29 5.43
C ARG A 135 -42.10 -21.04 4.23
N TYR A 136 -40.79 -20.87 3.96
CA TYR A 136 -40.12 -21.50 2.83
C TYR A 136 -39.45 -22.79 3.26
N ASP A 137 -39.29 -23.72 2.30
CA ASP A 137 -38.32 -24.80 2.45
C ASP A 137 -36.93 -24.17 2.67
N ARG A 138 -36.14 -24.74 3.59
CA ARG A 138 -34.77 -24.31 3.89
C ARG A 138 -33.93 -24.13 2.63
N ARG A 139 -34.09 -25.02 1.65
CA ARG A 139 -33.35 -24.92 0.36
C ARG A 139 -33.81 -23.76 -0.51
N GLU A 140 -35.05 -23.31 -0.38
CA GLU A 140 -35.60 -22.17 -1.12
C GLU A 140 -35.30 -20.82 -0.46
N ILE A 141 -35.00 -20.79 0.85
CA ILE A 141 -34.78 -19.54 1.61
C ILE A 141 -33.80 -18.60 0.91
N PRO A 142 -32.57 -19.01 0.52
CA PRO A 142 -31.64 -18.06 -0.05
C PRO A 142 -32.12 -17.45 -1.37
N TYR A 143 -32.65 -18.26 -2.27
CA TYR A 143 -33.11 -17.81 -3.58
C TYR A 143 -34.33 -16.88 -3.49
N ARG A 144 -35.22 -17.11 -2.52
CA ARG A 144 -36.42 -16.27 -2.33
C ARG A 144 -36.16 -15.00 -1.55
N SER A 145 -35.17 -15.00 -0.67
CA SER A 145 -34.88 -13.87 0.22
C SER A 145 -33.79 -12.94 -0.32
N PHE A 146 -32.95 -13.40 -1.26
CA PHE A 146 -31.80 -12.64 -1.77
C PHE A 146 -32.18 -11.25 -2.29
N ASP A 147 -33.13 -11.14 -3.22
CA ASP A 147 -33.48 -9.85 -3.83
C ASP A 147 -34.06 -8.88 -2.80
N SER A 148 -34.93 -9.36 -1.92
CA SER A 148 -35.49 -8.53 -0.84
C SER A 148 -34.40 -8.06 0.14
N LEU A 149 -33.41 -8.90 0.45
CA LEU A 149 -32.26 -8.51 1.27
C LEU A 149 -31.35 -7.54 0.52
N ASN A 150 -31.13 -7.72 -0.77
CA ASN A 150 -30.33 -6.83 -1.60
C ASN A 150 -30.95 -5.43 -1.67
N ASP A 151 -32.25 -5.33 -1.88
CA ASP A 151 -32.96 -4.05 -1.94
C ASP A 151 -32.96 -3.35 -0.58
N THR A 152 -33.24 -4.11 0.49
CA THR A 152 -33.31 -3.59 1.86
C THR A 152 -31.93 -3.17 2.36
N LEU A 153 -30.95 -4.07 2.34
CA LEU A 153 -29.65 -3.87 2.99
C LEU A 153 -28.64 -3.20 2.06
N PHE A 154 -28.59 -3.61 0.79
CA PHE A 154 -27.49 -3.28 -0.14
C PHE A 154 -27.89 -2.32 -1.27
N ALA A 155 -29.07 -1.67 -1.16
CA ALA A 155 -29.58 -0.71 -2.14
C ALA A 155 -29.67 -1.27 -3.58
N GLY A 156 -29.95 -2.57 -3.72
CA GLY A 156 -30.04 -3.23 -5.01
C GLY A 156 -28.70 -3.46 -5.71
N ARG A 157 -27.56 -3.11 -5.08
CA ARG A 157 -26.21 -3.15 -5.69
C ARG A 157 -25.82 -4.54 -6.18
N LEU A 158 -26.31 -5.62 -5.55
CA LEU A 158 -25.96 -6.99 -5.90
C LEU A 158 -26.80 -7.57 -7.05
N LYS A 159 -27.69 -6.79 -7.64
CA LYS A 159 -28.61 -7.26 -8.69
C LYS A 159 -27.81 -7.75 -9.89
N ASP A 160 -28.19 -8.92 -10.41
CA ASP A 160 -27.60 -9.60 -11.57
C ASP A 160 -26.11 -9.98 -11.43
N ALA A 161 -25.40 -9.47 -10.42
CA ALA A 161 -23.97 -9.69 -10.21
C ALA A 161 -23.63 -11.06 -9.59
N ILE A 162 -24.59 -11.70 -8.91
CA ILE A 162 -24.35 -12.87 -8.07
C ILE A 162 -24.94 -14.14 -8.69
N TYR A 163 -24.10 -15.16 -8.81
CA TYR A 163 -24.50 -16.55 -9.01
C TYR A 163 -24.54 -17.27 -7.67
N LEU A 164 -25.69 -17.84 -7.32
CA LEU A 164 -25.94 -18.49 -6.03
C LEU A 164 -26.17 -19.98 -6.22
N LYS A 165 -25.54 -20.82 -5.39
CA LYS A 165 -25.74 -22.27 -5.43
C LYS A 165 -25.59 -22.92 -4.06
N TRP A 166 -26.36 -23.98 -3.82
CA TRP A 166 -26.11 -24.91 -2.71
C TRP A 166 -25.03 -25.93 -3.09
N VAL A 167 -24.05 -26.12 -2.22
CA VAL A 167 -22.97 -27.10 -2.40
C VAL A 167 -22.66 -27.74 -1.06
N ASP A 168 -22.24 -29.01 -1.06
CA ASP A 168 -21.67 -29.64 0.13
C ASP A 168 -20.22 -29.17 0.30
N LEU A 169 -19.95 -28.43 1.39
CA LEU A 169 -18.63 -27.89 1.69
C LEU A 169 -18.03 -28.51 2.97
N GLY A 170 -18.60 -29.61 3.47
CA GLY A 170 -18.19 -30.26 4.71
C GLY A 170 -18.82 -29.66 5.97
N PRO A 171 -18.35 -29.99 7.18
CA PRO A 171 -19.05 -29.62 8.42
C PRO A 171 -18.65 -28.25 9.01
N HIS A 172 -17.64 -27.57 8.46
CA HIS A 172 -16.97 -26.46 9.17
C HIS A 172 -17.04 -25.09 8.48
N VAL A 173 -17.77 -24.93 7.37
CA VAL A 173 -17.88 -23.63 6.69
C VAL A 173 -19.33 -23.31 6.35
N SER A 174 -19.80 -22.09 6.59
CA SER A 174 -21.16 -21.67 6.20
C SER A 174 -21.30 -21.54 4.69
N GLY A 175 -20.22 -21.21 4.00
CA GLY A 175 -20.18 -21.03 2.57
C GLY A 175 -18.84 -20.52 2.08
N THR A 176 -18.80 -20.18 0.80
CA THR A 176 -17.67 -19.51 0.16
C THR A 176 -18.17 -18.44 -0.81
N THR A 177 -17.48 -17.31 -0.84
CA THR A 177 -17.66 -16.26 -1.85
C THR A 177 -16.42 -16.22 -2.74
N CYS A 178 -16.59 -16.32 -4.05
CA CYS A 178 -15.50 -16.27 -5.03
C CYS A 178 -15.64 -15.04 -5.94
N ASN A 179 -14.51 -14.49 -6.38
CA ASN A 179 -14.50 -13.51 -7.46
C ASN A 179 -15.24 -14.02 -8.72
N ALA A 180 -15.59 -13.10 -9.61
CA ALA A 180 -16.15 -13.44 -10.91
C ALA A 180 -15.21 -14.36 -11.71
N GLY A 181 -15.73 -15.47 -12.25
CA GLY A 181 -14.93 -16.47 -12.99
C GLY A 181 -14.13 -17.45 -12.11
N GLU A 182 -14.03 -17.17 -10.81
CA GLU A 182 -13.27 -17.98 -9.85
C GLU A 182 -14.14 -18.99 -9.10
N GLY A 183 -15.37 -19.22 -9.54
CA GLY A 183 -16.22 -20.28 -9.00
C GLY A 183 -15.75 -21.68 -9.42
N PRO A 184 -16.33 -22.75 -8.85
CA PRO A 184 -16.07 -24.13 -9.29
C PRO A 184 -16.61 -24.41 -10.71
N ASP A 185 -17.56 -23.61 -11.20
CA ASP A 185 -17.99 -23.63 -12.60
C ASP A 185 -17.36 -22.43 -13.33
N HIS A 186 -16.27 -22.68 -14.05
CA HIS A 186 -15.52 -21.65 -14.78
C HIS A 186 -16.32 -20.94 -15.89
N ARG A 187 -17.50 -21.47 -16.26
CA ARG A 187 -18.39 -20.82 -17.23
C ARG A 187 -19.14 -19.63 -16.61
N VAL A 188 -19.21 -19.56 -15.29
CA VAL A 188 -19.90 -18.50 -14.57
C VAL A 188 -19.02 -17.26 -14.50
N SER A 189 -19.32 -16.25 -15.31
CA SER A 189 -18.60 -14.96 -15.32
C SER A 189 -19.04 -14.00 -14.22
N ARG A 190 -19.77 -14.48 -13.20
CA ARG A 190 -20.37 -13.71 -12.11
C ARG A 190 -19.72 -14.05 -10.78
N ILE A 191 -19.87 -13.17 -9.79
CA ILE A 191 -19.42 -13.43 -8.42
C ILE A 191 -20.20 -14.65 -7.93
N THR A 192 -19.47 -15.66 -7.46
CA THR A 192 -20.06 -16.95 -7.09
C THR A 192 -20.21 -17.03 -5.58
N LEU A 193 -21.44 -17.22 -5.11
CA LEU A 193 -21.79 -17.47 -3.72
C LEU A 193 -22.24 -18.92 -3.58
N LEU A 194 -21.47 -19.73 -2.85
CA LEU A 194 -21.84 -21.11 -2.54
C LEU A 194 -22.21 -21.22 -1.08
N LEU A 195 -23.45 -21.59 -0.78
CA LEU A 195 -23.88 -21.89 0.59
C LEU A 195 -23.76 -23.39 0.87
N ASN A 196 -23.35 -23.72 2.10
CA ASN A 196 -23.14 -25.09 2.50
C ASN A 196 -24.45 -25.82 2.79
N SER A 197 -24.84 -26.77 1.95
CA SER A 197 -26.10 -27.52 2.12
C SER A 197 -26.09 -28.42 3.35
N THR A 198 -24.95 -28.99 3.70
CA THR A 198 -24.82 -29.98 4.78
C THR A 198 -24.99 -29.31 6.14
N LEU A 199 -24.30 -28.18 6.32
CA LEU A 199 -24.36 -27.41 7.56
C LEU A 199 -25.75 -26.74 7.76
N HIS A 200 -26.43 -26.36 6.68
CA HIS A 200 -27.73 -25.68 6.74
C HIS A 200 -28.94 -26.62 6.66
N GLN A 201 -28.76 -27.93 6.51
CA GLN A 201 -29.85 -28.87 6.33
C GLN A 201 -30.88 -28.80 7.46
N ASP A 202 -30.41 -28.60 8.69
CA ASP A 202 -31.23 -28.55 9.91
C ASP A 202 -31.22 -27.19 10.61
N ALA A 203 -30.54 -26.22 10.01
CA ALA A 203 -30.44 -24.86 10.53
C ALA A 203 -31.82 -24.18 10.65
N HIS A 204 -31.92 -23.29 11.63
CA HIS A 204 -33.07 -22.40 11.76
C HIS A 204 -33.06 -21.38 10.60
N PRO A 205 -34.23 -20.95 10.07
CA PRO A 205 -34.30 -19.97 8.99
C PRO A 205 -33.48 -18.69 9.23
N ASP A 206 -33.46 -18.17 10.45
CA ASP A 206 -32.66 -16.99 10.81
C ASP A 206 -31.14 -17.24 10.70
N GLU A 207 -30.66 -18.47 10.87
CA GLU A 207 -29.24 -18.82 10.70
C GLU A 207 -28.87 -18.93 9.21
N ILE A 208 -29.75 -19.48 8.38
CA ILE A 208 -29.60 -19.50 6.93
C ILE A 208 -29.53 -18.06 6.39
N LEU A 209 -30.42 -17.18 6.88
CA LEU A 209 -30.39 -15.75 6.54
C LEU A 209 -29.12 -15.07 7.02
N ALA A 210 -28.64 -15.37 8.24
CA ALA A 210 -27.40 -14.81 8.76
C ALA A 210 -26.20 -15.20 7.89
N SER A 211 -26.04 -16.48 7.56
CA SER A 211 -25.00 -16.95 6.63
C SER A 211 -25.10 -16.30 5.26
N LEU A 212 -26.31 -16.17 4.72
CA LEU A 212 -26.52 -15.49 3.43
C LEU A 212 -26.08 -14.03 3.48
N ILE A 213 -26.53 -13.27 4.49
CA ILE A 213 -26.16 -11.84 4.65
C ILE A 213 -24.64 -11.70 4.82
N HIS A 214 -24.00 -12.56 5.61
CA HIS A 214 -22.55 -12.59 5.79
C HIS A 214 -21.84 -12.68 4.43
N HIS A 215 -22.23 -13.62 3.57
CA HIS A 215 -21.64 -13.75 2.23
C HIS A 215 -22.05 -12.61 1.28
N MET A 216 -23.23 -12.02 1.44
CA MET A 216 -23.65 -10.83 0.69
C MET A 216 -22.79 -9.60 1.01
N ILE A 217 -22.25 -9.47 2.23
CA ILE A 217 -21.29 -8.40 2.58
C ILE A 217 -20.00 -8.56 1.76
N HIS A 218 -19.44 -9.77 1.66
CA HIS A 218 -18.29 -10.04 0.79
C HIS A 218 -18.60 -9.71 -0.67
N CYS A 219 -19.76 -10.15 -1.16
CA CYS A 219 -20.22 -9.85 -2.51
C CYS A 219 -20.34 -8.34 -2.75
N TYR A 220 -20.85 -7.59 -1.77
CA TYR A 220 -20.98 -6.14 -1.83
C TYR A 220 -19.62 -5.46 -2.03
N PHE A 221 -18.61 -5.87 -1.28
CA PHE A 221 -17.26 -5.34 -1.48
C PHE A 221 -16.68 -5.69 -2.84
N ILE A 222 -16.90 -6.90 -3.36
CA ILE A 222 -16.42 -7.24 -4.72
C ILE A 222 -17.15 -6.39 -5.77
N VAL A 223 -18.47 -6.24 -5.66
CA VAL A 223 -19.27 -5.45 -6.60
C VAL A 223 -18.89 -3.97 -6.60
N THR A 224 -18.62 -3.41 -5.42
CA THR A 224 -18.35 -1.97 -5.27
C THR A 224 -16.89 -1.60 -5.43
N CYS A 225 -15.98 -2.49 -5.04
CA CYS A 225 -14.55 -2.22 -4.98
C CYS A 225 -13.72 -3.02 -5.99
N GLY A 226 -14.27 -4.00 -6.69
CA GLY A 226 -13.55 -4.84 -7.66
C GLY A 226 -13.18 -6.22 -7.13
N PRO A 227 -12.68 -7.12 -7.99
CA PRO A 227 -12.20 -8.42 -7.55
C PRO A 227 -11.02 -8.26 -6.58
N GLN A 228 -10.87 -9.21 -5.66
CA GLN A 228 -9.66 -9.29 -4.85
C GLN A 228 -8.56 -10.05 -5.60
N LEU A 229 -7.44 -9.40 -5.90
CA LEU A 229 -6.31 -10.01 -6.60
C LEU A 229 -5.35 -10.66 -5.61
N SER A 230 -4.48 -11.54 -6.13
CA SER A 230 -3.56 -12.32 -5.30
C SER A 230 -2.39 -11.53 -4.73
N ASP A 231 -2.03 -10.43 -5.38
CA ASP A 231 -0.95 -9.53 -5.02
C ASP A 231 -1.43 -8.34 -4.15
N GLU A 232 -2.68 -8.32 -3.73
CA GLU A 232 -3.26 -7.28 -2.89
C GLU A 232 -3.11 -7.57 -1.39
N THR A 233 -3.12 -6.48 -0.61
CA THR A 233 -2.94 -6.52 0.84
C THR A 233 -4.13 -7.25 1.52
N LYS A 234 -3.84 -8.14 2.48
CA LYS A 234 -4.78 -9.15 3.02
C LYS A 234 -6.00 -8.62 3.79
N TYR A 235 -6.08 -7.34 4.14
CA TYR A 235 -7.27 -6.73 4.77
C TYR A 235 -8.44 -6.54 3.77
N GLY A 236 -8.50 -7.40 2.75
CA GLY A 236 -9.27 -7.26 1.52
C GLY A 236 -10.77 -7.52 1.65
N ARG A 237 -11.44 -7.35 0.51
CA ARG A 237 -12.89 -7.46 0.27
C ARG A 237 -13.50 -8.80 0.73
N LEU A 238 -12.69 -9.85 0.77
CA LEU A 238 -13.08 -11.20 1.19
C LEU A 238 -12.68 -11.54 2.63
N SER A 239 -12.05 -10.62 3.37
CA SER A 239 -11.60 -10.82 4.74
C SER A 239 -12.61 -10.33 5.78
N HIS A 240 -12.47 -10.83 7.01
CA HIS A 240 -13.27 -10.47 8.18
C HIS A 240 -12.67 -9.29 8.96
N GLY A 241 -12.30 -8.21 8.25
CA GLY A 241 -11.65 -7.03 8.83
C GLY A 241 -12.61 -5.99 9.42
N MET A 242 -12.09 -4.79 9.70
CA MET A 242 -12.84 -3.67 10.29
C MET A 242 -14.07 -3.25 9.46
N HIS A 243 -13.92 -3.17 8.13
CA HIS A 243 -15.02 -2.83 7.21
C HIS A 243 -16.17 -3.84 7.28
N PHE A 244 -15.82 -5.14 7.28
CA PHE A 244 -16.78 -6.22 7.42
C PHE A 244 -17.49 -6.14 8.78
N GLY A 245 -16.70 -6.03 9.86
CA GLY A 245 -17.21 -5.93 11.23
C GLY A 245 -18.23 -4.80 11.38
N LYS A 246 -17.93 -3.62 10.83
CA LYS A 246 -18.82 -2.45 10.95
C LYS A 246 -20.16 -2.64 10.24
N ILE A 247 -20.14 -3.16 9.00
CA ILE A 247 -21.38 -3.43 8.26
C ILE A 247 -22.19 -4.53 8.96
N MET A 248 -21.51 -5.61 9.35
CA MET A 248 -22.13 -6.75 10.01
C MET A 248 -22.82 -6.35 11.31
N SER A 249 -22.12 -5.65 12.22
CA SER A 249 -22.70 -5.24 13.50
C SER A 249 -23.87 -4.28 13.32
N THR A 250 -23.76 -3.35 12.38
CA THR A 250 -24.86 -2.43 12.04
C THR A 250 -26.10 -3.18 11.56
N ILE A 251 -25.95 -4.19 10.70
CA ILE A 251 -27.09 -5.01 10.25
C ILE A 251 -27.64 -5.87 11.40
N LYS A 252 -26.78 -6.41 12.25
CA LYS A 252 -27.16 -7.18 13.45
C LYS A 252 -28.04 -6.34 14.38
N ASP A 253 -27.61 -5.14 14.72
CA ASP A 253 -28.35 -4.22 15.59
C ASP A 253 -29.68 -3.79 14.94
N LEU A 254 -29.65 -3.44 13.65
CA LEU A 254 -30.84 -3.08 12.89
C LEU A 254 -31.87 -4.22 12.90
N SER A 255 -31.43 -5.48 12.78
CA SER A 255 -32.31 -6.65 12.80
C SER A 255 -32.96 -6.94 14.16
N GLY A 256 -32.43 -6.37 15.25
CA GLY A 256 -32.99 -6.45 16.60
C GLY A 256 -33.85 -5.25 16.99
N SER A 257 -33.72 -4.13 16.29
CA SER A 257 -34.36 -2.85 16.64
C SER A 257 -35.90 -2.87 16.66
N THR A 258 -36.56 -3.84 16.01
CA THR A 258 -38.02 -4.02 16.06
C THR A 258 -38.51 -4.83 17.26
N GLY A 259 -37.73 -4.90 18.35
CA GLY A 259 -38.03 -5.70 19.55
C GLY A 259 -37.91 -7.22 19.35
N ARG A 260 -37.34 -7.67 18.23
CA ARG A 260 -37.06 -9.08 17.97
C ARG A 260 -35.62 -9.42 18.40
N ARG A 261 -35.33 -10.70 18.63
CA ARG A 261 -33.94 -11.16 18.78
C ARG A 261 -33.14 -10.78 17.52
N PRO A 262 -31.96 -10.15 17.64
CA PRO A 262 -31.06 -9.91 16.51
C PRO A 262 -30.77 -11.20 15.74
N LEU A 263 -30.54 -11.09 14.43
CA LEU A 263 -30.02 -12.20 13.64
C LEU A 263 -28.67 -12.68 14.24
N PRO A 264 -28.37 -13.98 14.20
CA PRO A 264 -27.11 -14.53 14.71
C PRO A 264 -25.95 -14.24 13.74
N LEU A 265 -25.72 -12.95 13.44
CA LEU A 265 -24.62 -12.46 12.64
C LEU A 265 -23.38 -12.31 13.52
N ASP A 266 -22.28 -12.88 13.05
CA ASP A 266 -20.97 -12.74 13.67
C ASP A 266 -19.86 -12.88 12.62
N PHE A 267 -18.62 -12.65 13.03
CA PHE A 267 -17.44 -12.83 12.16
C PHE A 267 -17.29 -14.29 11.68
N GLY A 268 -17.95 -15.25 12.37
CA GLY A 268 -18.14 -16.63 11.94
C GLY A 268 -19.60 -17.07 12.03
N HIS A 269 -19.85 -18.38 12.06
CA HIS A 269 -21.19 -18.97 12.18
C HIS A 269 -21.31 -19.93 13.38
N ASN A 270 -22.49 -19.98 14.01
CA ASN A 270 -22.72 -20.84 15.20
C ASN A 270 -23.26 -22.25 14.88
N LEU A 271 -23.39 -22.60 13.60
CA LEU A 271 -24.10 -23.80 13.14
C LEU A 271 -23.47 -25.16 13.51
N ALA A 272 -22.20 -25.20 13.95
CA ALA A 272 -21.46 -26.45 14.12
C ALA A 272 -21.40 -26.96 15.58
N GLN A 273 -21.78 -26.16 16.58
CA GLN A 273 -21.42 -26.47 17.98
C GLN A 273 -22.18 -27.65 18.61
N ASP A 274 -23.42 -27.92 18.21
CA ASP A 274 -24.22 -28.98 18.87
C ASP A 274 -24.10 -30.37 18.22
N ARG A 275 -23.62 -30.47 16.97
CA ARG A 275 -23.64 -31.76 16.25
C ARG A 275 -22.42 -32.65 16.48
N ASP A 276 -21.25 -32.06 16.72
CA ASP A 276 -20.01 -32.84 16.93
C ASP A 276 -19.90 -33.43 18.34
N TYR A 277 -20.74 -33.03 19.29
CA TYR A 277 -20.77 -33.59 20.66
C TYR A 277 -21.77 -34.74 20.86
N GLN A 278 -22.68 -35.00 19.91
CA GLN A 278 -23.71 -36.04 20.04
C GLN A 278 -23.43 -37.33 19.28
N TYR A 279 -22.26 -37.49 18.65
CA TYR A 279 -21.77 -38.83 18.32
C TYR A 279 -21.28 -39.53 19.59
N ASP A 280 -22.26 -40.04 20.35
CA ASP A 280 -22.15 -41.01 21.46
C ASP A 280 -21.62 -42.36 20.97
N LYS A 281 -20.41 -42.35 20.40
CA LYS A 281 -19.48 -43.45 20.60
C LYS A 281 -18.15 -42.82 21.01
N PRO A 282 -17.73 -43.01 22.27
CA PRO A 282 -16.35 -42.74 22.64
C PRO A 282 -15.49 -43.78 21.92
N THR A 283 -15.12 -43.53 20.66
CA THR A 283 -13.88 -44.06 20.14
C THR A 283 -12.79 -43.41 20.96
N THR A 284 -12.36 -44.17 21.96
CA THR A 284 -11.16 -43.95 22.73
C THR A 284 -10.03 -43.44 21.82
N VAL A 285 -9.37 -42.38 22.29
CA VAL A 285 -8.05 -41.94 21.84
C VAL A 285 -7.96 -41.12 20.53
N LEU A 286 -8.67 -40.00 20.43
CA LEU A 286 -8.09 -38.84 19.75
C LEU A 286 -7.76 -37.77 20.79
N SER A 287 -6.50 -37.76 21.21
CA SER A 287 -5.90 -36.70 22.03
C SER A 287 -6.25 -35.32 21.44
N PRO A 288 -6.38 -34.25 22.26
CA PRO A 288 -6.53 -32.87 21.77
C PRO A 288 -5.50 -32.48 20.70
N ARG A 289 -4.33 -33.12 20.71
CA ARG A 289 -3.27 -32.98 19.68
C ARG A 289 -3.70 -33.52 18.31
N ASN A 290 -4.50 -34.58 18.25
CA ASN A 290 -5.00 -35.18 17.00
C ASN A 290 -6.18 -34.41 16.40
N LEU A 291 -7.03 -33.77 17.22
CA LEU A 291 -8.06 -32.84 16.73
C LEU A 291 -7.45 -31.58 16.11
N SER A 292 -6.32 -31.11 16.66
CA SER A 292 -5.52 -30.03 16.07
C SER A 292 -4.88 -30.45 14.74
N LEU A 293 -4.38 -31.69 14.65
CA LEU A 293 -3.87 -32.28 13.40
C LEU A 293 -4.96 -32.53 12.35
N LEU A 294 -6.17 -32.93 12.75
CA LEU A 294 -7.30 -33.07 11.82
C LEU A 294 -7.78 -31.71 11.33
N HIS A 295 -7.84 -30.70 12.21
CA HIS A 295 -8.12 -29.31 11.82
C HIS A 295 -7.04 -28.74 10.89
N SER A 296 -5.76 -29.07 11.11
CA SER A 296 -4.67 -28.58 10.25
C SER A 296 -4.53 -29.36 8.94
N GLN A 297 -5.00 -30.61 8.88
CA GLN A 297 -5.07 -31.41 7.64
C GLN A 297 -6.36 -31.15 6.84
N MET A 298 -7.45 -30.72 7.50
CA MET A 298 -8.71 -30.33 6.86
C MET A 298 -8.82 -28.84 6.58
N GLU A 299 -7.86 -28.00 6.95
CA GLU A 299 -7.63 -26.76 6.19
C GLU A 299 -7.26 -27.22 4.78
N PRO A 300 -8.16 -27.11 3.79
CA PRO A 300 -7.82 -27.48 2.43
C PRO A 300 -6.58 -26.66 2.08
N ARG A 301 -5.57 -27.26 1.45
CA ARG A 301 -4.49 -26.52 0.77
C ARG A 301 -5.01 -25.34 -0.09
N ASN A 302 -6.30 -25.37 -0.44
CA ASN A 302 -7.08 -24.35 -1.15
C ASN A 302 -7.62 -23.16 -0.31
N GLN A 303 -7.54 -23.16 1.02
CA GLN A 303 -7.87 -22.00 1.88
C GLN A 303 -6.87 -20.84 1.69
N ARG A 304 -5.78 -21.05 0.95
CA ARG A 304 -4.80 -20.01 0.61
C ARG A 304 -5.18 -19.19 -0.62
N SER A 305 -6.32 -19.44 -1.25
CA SER A 305 -6.72 -18.65 -2.42
C SER A 305 -7.14 -17.23 -1.98
N PRO A 306 -6.41 -16.18 -2.40
CA PRO A 306 -6.76 -14.79 -2.06
C PRO A 306 -8.02 -14.30 -2.80
N THR A 307 -8.52 -15.09 -3.76
CA THR A 307 -9.67 -14.77 -4.62
C THR A 307 -10.97 -15.41 -4.12
N ARG A 308 -10.95 -16.11 -2.97
CA ARG A 308 -12.09 -16.83 -2.39
C ARG A 308 -12.11 -16.71 -0.87
N SER A 309 -13.28 -16.48 -0.28
CA SER A 309 -13.47 -16.56 1.17
C SER A 309 -13.92 -17.97 1.57
N PHE A 310 -13.44 -18.46 2.70
CA PHE A 310 -14.03 -19.58 3.43
C PHE A 310 -14.41 -19.06 4.80
N CYS A 311 -15.69 -19.16 5.19
CA CYS A 311 -16.19 -18.55 6.42
C CYS A 311 -16.41 -19.63 7.49
N PRO A 312 -15.43 -19.85 8.40
CA PRO A 312 -15.50 -20.88 9.44
C PRO A 312 -16.41 -20.48 10.62
N PRO A 313 -16.64 -21.37 11.62
CA PRO A 313 -17.54 -21.09 12.73
C PRO A 313 -16.97 -20.03 13.67
N HIS A 314 -15.65 -20.08 13.88
CA HIS A 314 -14.88 -19.16 14.71
C HIS A 314 -13.57 -18.82 13.98
N PRO A 315 -13.37 -17.59 13.48
CA PRO A 315 -12.08 -17.17 12.97
C PRO A 315 -11.02 -17.28 14.09
N LYS A 316 -9.97 -18.09 13.89
CA LYS A 316 -8.98 -18.47 14.92
C LYS A 316 -7.91 -17.40 15.24
N ALA A 317 -8.19 -16.10 15.07
CA ALA A 317 -7.21 -15.05 15.39
C ALA A 317 -7.87 -13.69 15.65
N HIS A 318 -7.28 -12.91 16.58
CA HIS A 318 -7.50 -11.49 16.90
C HIS A 318 -8.58 -10.77 16.09
N LEU A 319 -9.85 -11.10 16.37
CA LEU A 319 -10.97 -10.35 15.80
C LEU A 319 -11.05 -9.00 16.50
N PRO A 320 -11.29 -7.90 15.75
CA PRO A 320 -11.48 -6.62 16.36
C PRO A 320 -12.78 -6.62 17.17
N THR A 321 -12.69 -6.09 18.38
CA THR A 321 -13.85 -5.83 19.23
C THR A 321 -14.75 -4.77 18.59
N GLN A 322 -16.02 -4.74 18.98
CA GLN A 322 -16.96 -3.75 18.45
C GLN A 322 -16.49 -2.31 18.72
N ALA A 323 -15.89 -2.06 19.88
CA ALA A 323 -15.34 -0.74 20.23
C ALA A 323 -14.20 -0.33 19.29
N GLU A 324 -13.26 -1.23 19.00
CA GLU A 324 -12.16 -0.97 18.06
C GLU A 324 -12.68 -0.70 16.64
N VAL A 325 -13.73 -1.42 16.21
CA VAL A 325 -14.40 -1.19 14.92
C VAL A 325 -15.05 0.20 14.86
N ASP A 326 -15.72 0.62 15.93
CA ASP A 326 -16.42 1.90 15.98
C ASP A 326 -15.47 3.09 16.08
N GLU A 327 -14.40 2.96 16.87
CA GLU A 327 -13.30 3.93 16.93
C GLU A 327 -12.64 4.09 15.56
N TRP A 328 -12.27 2.97 14.92
CA TRP A 328 -11.70 2.98 13.58
C TRP A 328 -12.63 3.64 12.55
N TYR A 329 -13.93 3.33 12.59
CA TYR A 329 -14.90 3.90 11.64
C TYR A 329 -15.01 5.41 11.82
N THR A 330 -15.07 5.89 13.07
CA THR A 330 -15.15 7.31 13.41
C THR A 330 -13.93 8.07 12.89
N LYS A 331 -12.74 7.49 13.05
CA LYS A 331 -11.47 8.10 12.61
C LYS A 331 -11.26 8.04 11.09
N THR A 332 -11.53 6.89 10.48
CA THR A 332 -11.11 6.61 9.08
C THR A 332 -12.20 6.87 8.06
N CYS A 333 -13.43 6.46 8.38
CA CYS A 333 -14.53 6.38 7.42
C CYS A 333 -15.46 7.59 7.51
N GLN A 334 -15.88 7.98 8.72
CA GLN A 334 -16.86 9.04 8.92
C GLN A 334 -16.51 10.38 8.26
N PRO A 335 -15.24 10.82 8.14
CA PRO A 335 -14.89 12.06 7.43
C PRO A 335 -14.99 11.99 5.90
N LEU A 336 -14.99 10.80 5.29
CA LEU A 336 -14.95 10.64 3.82
C LEU A 336 -16.00 11.43 3.02
N PRO A 337 -17.27 11.56 3.47
CA PRO A 337 -18.28 12.29 2.70
C PRO A 337 -17.97 13.78 2.52
N THR A 338 -17.24 14.39 3.45
CA THR A 338 -16.88 15.81 3.40
C THR A 338 -15.61 16.06 2.60
N LEU A 339 -14.84 15.01 2.30
CA LEU A 339 -13.60 15.12 1.52
C LEU A 339 -13.84 15.12 0.00
N PRO A 340 -12.86 15.62 -0.79
CA PRO A 340 -12.88 15.60 -2.25
C PRO A 340 -13.18 14.22 -2.86
N LYS A 341 -13.67 14.18 -4.10
CA LYS A 341 -14.12 12.92 -4.71
C LYS A 341 -12.98 11.93 -4.98
N CYS A 342 -11.76 12.43 -5.19
CA CYS A 342 -10.58 11.60 -5.43
C CYS A 342 -10.31 10.59 -4.29
N VAL A 343 -10.61 10.99 -3.06
CA VAL A 343 -10.51 10.19 -1.81
C VAL A 343 -11.37 8.94 -1.86
N ARG A 344 -12.42 8.93 -2.69
CA ARG A 344 -13.37 7.80 -2.86
C ARG A 344 -12.89 6.79 -3.89
N GLY A 345 -11.87 7.15 -4.66
CA GLY A 345 -11.32 6.35 -5.75
C GLY A 345 -10.48 5.16 -5.27
N GLN A 346 -10.24 4.23 -6.20
CA GLN A 346 -9.45 3.02 -5.97
C GLN A 346 -7.94 3.24 -6.08
N ASN A 347 -7.49 4.39 -6.57
CA ASN A 347 -6.10 4.60 -6.93
C ASN A 347 -5.46 5.65 -6.02
N LEU A 348 -4.17 5.44 -5.78
CA LEU A 348 -3.26 6.37 -5.15
C LEU A 348 -2.22 6.80 -6.18
N TYR A 349 -1.50 7.86 -5.86
CA TYR A 349 -0.45 8.40 -6.70
C TYR A 349 0.85 8.49 -5.91
N THR A 350 1.97 8.19 -6.53
CA THR A 350 3.29 8.62 -6.05
C THR A 350 3.86 9.63 -7.02
N LEU A 351 4.63 10.59 -6.51
CA LEU A 351 5.36 11.52 -7.35
C LEU A 351 6.75 10.93 -7.64
N VAL A 352 7.09 10.77 -8.92
CA VAL A 352 8.38 10.20 -9.34
C VAL A 352 9.43 11.30 -9.33
N LEU A 353 10.33 11.26 -8.35
CA LEU A 353 11.43 12.21 -8.21
C LEU A 353 12.68 11.75 -9.00
N PRO A 354 13.47 12.65 -9.61
CA PRO A 354 13.35 14.11 -9.60
C PRO A 354 12.41 14.67 -10.69
N GLY A 355 11.64 13.82 -11.37
CA GLY A 355 10.61 14.27 -12.32
C GLY A 355 9.44 14.98 -11.62
N SER A 356 8.41 15.27 -12.42
CA SER A 356 7.16 15.86 -11.93
C SER A 356 5.94 15.03 -12.39
N GLU A 357 6.19 13.73 -12.65
CA GLU A 357 5.16 12.79 -13.11
C GLU A 357 4.53 12.05 -11.93
N PHE A 358 3.20 11.99 -11.94
CA PHE A 358 2.46 11.17 -10.98
C PHE A 358 2.29 9.76 -11.53
N ARG A 359 2.78 8.77 -10.79
CA ARG A 359 2.55 7.36 -11.07
C ARG A 359 1.33 6.87 -10.31
N GLU A 360 0.30 6.47 -11.05
CA GLU A 360 -0.92 5.89 -10.49
C GLU A 360 -0.68 4.42 -10.10
N PHE A 361 -1.19 4.02 -8.94
CA PHE A 361 -1.24 2.61 -8.54
C PHE A 361 -2.50 2.31 -7.71
N PRO A 362 -3.00 1.05 -7.72
CA PRO A 362 -4.19 0.70 -6.96
C PRO A 362 -3.93 0.76 -5.45
N ARG A 363 -4.84 1.40 -4.70
CA ARG A 363 -4.86 1.44 -3.23
C ARG A 363 -4.87 0.05 -2.60
N ALA A 364 -5.45 -0.94 -3.28
CA ALA A 364 -5.45 -2.33 -2.82
C ALA A 364 -4.04 -2.97 -2.79
N LYS A 365 -3.06 -2.37 -3.50
CA LYS A 365 -1.65 -2.74 -3.46
C LYS A 365 -0.83 -1.89 -2.49
N ALA A 366 -1.44 -0.88 -1.86
CA ALA A 366 -0.78 -0.09 -0.83
C ALA A 366 -0.68 -0.92 0.46
N PRO A 367 0.30 -0.61 1.34
CA PRO A 367 0.33 -1.15 2.69
C PRO A 367 -1.00 -0.93 3.44
N PRO A 368 -1.20 -1.58 4.59
CA PRO A 368 -2.36 -1.31 5.44
C PRO A 368 -2.55 0.19 5.69
N SER A 369 -3.80 0.64 5.75
CA SER A 369 -4.13 2.07 5.88
C SER A 369 -3.55 2.81 7.09
N GLN A 370 -2.99 2.08 8.06
CA GLN A 370 -2.34 2.64 9.24
C GLN A 370 -0.87 3.00 8.97
N GLU A 371 -0.28 2.45 7.90
CA GLU A 371 1.14 2.59 7.56
C GLU A 371 1.40 3.72 6.56
N TYR A 372 0.36 4.41 6.10
CA TYR A 372 0.48 5.54 5.19
C TYR A 372 -0.56 6.63 5.43
N VAL A 373 -0.23 7.83 4.99
CA VAL A 373 -1.14 8.97 4.91
C VAL A 373 -1.27 9.45 3.47
N GLU A 374 -2.20 10.35 3.23
CA GLU A 374 -2.53 10.84 1.89
C GLU A 374 -2.53 12.36 1.85
N LEU A 375 -1.76 12.93 0.92
CA LEU A 375 -1.85 14.34 0.57
C LEU A 375 -2.82 14.49 -0.60
N ILE A 376 -3.85 15.31 -0.45
CA ILE A 376 -4.80 15.58 -1.52
C ILE A 376 -4.29 16.80 -2.28
N TYR A 377 -3.79 16.58 -3.50
CA TYR A 377 -3.22 17.60 -4.37
C TYR A 377 -3.82 17.49 -5.76
N ALA A 378 -4.41 18.57 -6.28
CA ALA A 378 -4.98 18.64 -7.63
C ALA A 378 -5.88 17.42 -7.96
N GLU A 379 -6.84 17.10 -7.08
CA GLU A 379 -7.74 15.95 -7.19
C GLU A 379 -7.04 14.58 -7.25
N LYS A 380 -5.81 14.47 -6.73
CA LYS A 380 -5.06 13.22 -6.59
C LYS A 380 -4.78 12.93 -5.12
N CYS A 381 -4.96 11.68 -4.72
CA CYS A 381 -4.55 11.19 -3.40
C CYS A 381 -3.11 10.68 -3.48
N VAL A 382 -2.17 11.49 -3.03
CA VAL A 382 -0.73 11.22 -3.10
C VAL A 382 -0.30 10.48 -1.84
N TYR A 383 0.28 9.29 -2.04
CA TYR A 383 0.76 8.39 -0.99
C TYR A 383 2.03 8.92 -0.32
N ILE A 384 2.03 8.91 1.02
CA ILE A 384 3.20 9.16 1.87
C ILE A 384 3.26 8.08 2.97
N PRO A 385 4.41 7.41 3.18
CA PRO A 385 4.58 6.51 4.32
C PRO A 385 4.33 7.22 5.66
N ALA A 386 3.62 6.58 6.59
CA ALA A 386 3.34 7.18 7.90
C ALA A 386 4.63 7.39 8.71
N THR A 387 5.65 6.56 8.48
CA THR A 387 6.99 6.71 9.06
C THR A 387 7.63 8.05 8.70
N SER A 388 7.48 8.50 7.44
CA SER A 388 7.94 9.81 6.99
C SER A 388 7.29 10.96 7.78
N ILE A 389 5.99 10.86 8.06
CA ILE A 389 5.25 11.88 8.82
C ILE A 389 5.63 11.88 10.31
N SER A 390 5.88 10.71 10.89
CA SER A 390 6.15 10.56 12.33
C SER A 390 7.39 11.34 12.81
N THR A 391 8.28 11.70 11.89
CA THR A 391 9.47 12.53 12.14
C THR A 391 9.12 14.00 12.40
N TYR A 392 7.90 14.44 12.07
CA TYR A 392 7.48 15.84 12.07
C TYR A 392 6.28 16.06 13.00
N PRO A 393 6.49 16.32 14.31
CA PRO A 393 5.43 16.50 15.29
C PRO A 393 4.32 17.46 14.87
N SER A 394 4.64 18.62 14.28
CA SER A 394 3.61 19.62 13.92
C SER A 394 2.63 19.10 12.86
N LEU A 395 3.14 18.24 11.97
CA LEU A 395 2.37 17.62 10.92
C LEU A 395 1.69 16.32 11.39
N ALA A 396 2.38 15.51 12.19
CA ALA A 396 1.85 14.26 12.75
C ALA A 396 0.56 14.48 13.55
N GLY A 397 0.47 15.57 14.33
CA GLY A 397 -0.75 15.93 15.06
C GLY A 397 -1.97 16.16 14.16
N LYS A 398 -1.78 16.53 12.88
CA LYS A 398 -2.88 16.64 11.90
C LYS A 398 -3.42 15.28 11.48
N PHE A 399 -2.58 14.25 11.47
CA PHE A 399 -2.93 12.91 11.05
C PHE A 399 -3.48 12.02 12.19
N GLU A 400 -3.46 12.50 13.43
CA GLU A 400 -4.09 11.80 14.56
C GLU A 400 -5.61 11.62 14.35
N LYS A 401 -6.25 12.63 13.74
CA LYS A 401 -7.70 12.69 13.53
C LYS A 401 -8.14 12.15 12.17
N ALA A 402 -7.28 12.21 11.16
CA ALA A 402 -7.61 11.83 9.79
C ALA A 402 -6.39 11.30 9.05
N ARG A 403 -6.58 10.39 8.08
CA ARG A 403 -5.49 9.87 7.23
C ARG A 403 -5.06 10.82 6.10
N TRP A 404 -5.75 11.95 5.96
CA TRP A 404 -5.71 12.78 4.76
C TRP A 404 -5.39 14.23 5.13
N LEU A 405 -4.61 14.90 4.30
CA LEU A 405 -4.34 16.33 4.41
C LEU A 405 -4.54 16.98 3.05
N GLU A 406 -5.41 17.99 3.00
CA GLU A 406 -5.66 18.77 1.79
C GLU A 406 -4.58 19.83 1.62
N ILE A 407 -3.99 19.88 0.43
CA ILE A 407 -3.00 20.88 0.05
C ILE A 407 -3.74 22.07 -0.55
N PRO A 408 -3.39 23.33 -0.18
CA PRO A 408 -4.04 24.52 -0.73
C PRO A 408 -4.08 24.52 -2.27
N ASP A 409 -5.23 24.89 -2.83
CA ASP A 409 -5.49 24.82 -4.29
C ASP A 409 -4.55 25.70 -5.14
N ASP A 410 -4.02 26.77 -4.55
CA ASP A 410 -3.04 27.69 -5.14
C ASP A 410 -1.61 27.15 -5.16
N THR A 411 -1.37 25.97 -4.57
CA THR A 411 -0.05 25.34 -4.53
C THR A 411 0.38 24.87 -5.92
N SER A 412 1.43 25.47 -6.47
CA SER A 412 2.02 25.01 -7.74
C SER A 412 2.65 23.62 -7.60
N LEU A 413 2.78 22.90 -8.71
CA LEU A 413 3.37 21.56 -8.73
C LEU A 413 4.79 21.53 -8.15
N GLU A 414 5.59 22.56 -8.44
CA GLU A 414 6.95 22.67 -7.91
C GLU A 414 6.96 22.82 -6.38
N SER A 415 6.13 23.70 -5.79
CA SER A 415 6.00 23.81 -4.33
C SER A 415 5.49 22.52 -3.69
N PHE A 416 4.54 21.82 -4.33
CA PHE A 416 4.09 20.51 -3.86
C PHE A 416 5.21 19.48 -3.90
N LYS A 417 6.02 19.46 -4.96
CA LYS A 417 7.19 18.61 -5.09
C LYS A 417 8.22 18.90 -4.01
N THR A 418 8.48 20.17 -3.71
CA THR A 418 9.34 20.61 -2.59
C THR A 418 8.87 20.03 -1.25
N LEU A 419 7.57 20.13 -0.95
CA LEU A 419 6.98 19.50 0.24
C LEU A 419 7.15 17.98 0.21
N TYR A 420 6.85 17.34 -0.93
CA TYR A 420 6.94 15.89 -1.10
C TYR A 420 8.35 15.37 -0.87
N GLU A 421 9.35 16.02 -1.47
CA GLU A 421 10.77 15.72 -1.27
C GLU A 421 11.18 15.89 0.19
N PHE A 422 10.77 17.00 0.82
CA PHE A 422 11.08 17.25 2.22
C PHE A 422 10.53 16.16 3.14
N LEU A 423 9.28 15.73 2.93
CA LEU A 423 8.68 14.67 3.74
C LEU A 423 9.41 13.34 3.60
N LEU A 424 9.90 13.02 2.41
CA LEU A 424 10.60 11.75 2.18
C LEU A 424 12.08 11.78 2.57
N ARG A 425 12.75 12.93 2.46
CA ARG A 425 14.22 13.02 2.57
C ARG A 425 14.72 13.94 3.68
N GLY A 426 13.83 14.71 4.32
CA GLY A 426 14.20 15.78 5.26
C GLY A 426 14.87 17.01 4.63
N ARG A 427 14.91 17.06 3.30
CA ARG A 427 15.46 18.17 2.49
C ARG A 427 14.79 18.18 1.12
N PHE A 428 14.88 19.29 0.42
CA PHE A 428 14.29 19.47 -0.91
C PHE A 428 15.29 20.04 -1.90
N SER A 429 15.15 19.70 -3.18
CA SER A 429 15.98 20.23 -4.27
C SER A 429 15.56 21.66 -4.67
N PRO A 430 16.46 22.44 -5.31
CA PRO A 430 17.87 22.12 -5.55
C PRO A 430 18.68 22.07 -4.24
N ASP A 431 19.63 21.15 -4.11
CA ASP A 431 20.49 21.07 -2.92
C ASP A 431 21.44 22.28 -2.91
N GLN A 432 21.51 23.02 -1.80
CA GLN A 432 22.43 24.15 -1.72
C GLN A 432 23.88 23.66 -1.82
N PRO A 433 24.75 24.38 -2.55
CA PRO A 433 26.15 24.01 -2.65
C PRO A 433 26.74 23.91 -1.23
N PRO A 434 27.58 22.89 -0.95
CA PRO A 434 28.33 22.85 0.30
C PRO A 434 29.10 24.15 0.40
N ASP A 435 29.05 24.76 1.57
CA ASP A 435 29.62 26.08 1.83
C ASP A 435 31.15 25.98 1.89
N HIS A 436 31.77 25.72 0.74
CA HIS A 436 33.18 25.35 0.59
C HIS A 436 34.14 26.48 0.99
N ASP A 437 33.64 27.73 1.03
CA ASP A 437 34.42 28.91 1.42
C ASP A 437 34.19 29.36 2.88
N SER A 438 33.35 28.66 3.66
CA SER A 438 32.84 29.16 4.96
C SER A 438 33.53 28.62 6.21
N ALA A 439 34.75 28.07 6.12
CA ALA A 439 35.47 27.58 7.30
C ALA A 439 35.64 28.64 8.42
N TYR A 440 35.36 29.92 8.14
CA TYR A 440 35.46 31.03 9.10
C TYR A 440 34.20 31.88 9.30
N HIS A 441 33.12 31.70 8.52
CA HIS A 441 31.94 32.57 8.61
C HIS A 441 30.63 31.81 8.37
N HIS A 442 30.15 31.08 9.37
CA HIS A 442 28.73 30.70 9.45
C HIS A 442 27.88 31.93 9.78
N SER A 443 27.86 32.93 8.89
CA SER A 443 26.93 34.04 9.05
C SER A 443 25.54 33.56 8.68
N HIS A 444 24.66 33.41 9.68
CA HIS A 444 23.22 33.20 9.51
C HIS A 444 22.53 34.46 8.94
N SER A 445 23.06 34.97 7.83
CA SER A 445 22.62 36.23 7.23
C SER A 445 22.08 36.00 5.82
N PRO A 446 21.15 36.83 5.33
CA PRO A 446 20.74 36.78 3.94
C PRO A 446 21.93 36.98 2.97
N PRO A 447 21.84 36.44 1.75
CA PRO A 447 22.92 36.50 0.76
C PRO A 447 23.15 37.91 0.20
N LEU A 448 24.36 38.14 -0.29
CA LEU A 448 24.71 39.32 -1.09
C LEU A 448 24.27 39.14 -2.54
N ILE A 449 23.77 40.21 -3.16
CA ILE A 449 23.43 40.23 -4.58
C ILE A 449 24.72 40.22 -5.39
N ARG A 450 24.86 39.23 -6.29
CA ARG A 450 25.84 39.23 -7.38
C ARG A 450 25.11 39.38 -8.70
N SER A 451 25.85 39.57 -9.79
CA SER A 451 25.28 39.68 -11.13
C SER A 451 24.36 38.49 -11.42
N PRO A 452 23.07 38.72 -11.75
CA PRO A 452 22.14 37.63 -12.00
C PRO A 452 22.56 36.80 -13.20
N ILE A 453 22.39 35.49 -13.10
CA ILE A 453 22.68 34.55 -14.18
C ILE A 453 21.37 33.89 -14.59
N ALA A 454 21.02 33.94 -15.87
CA ALA A 454 19.76 33.39 -16.37
C ALA A 454 19.60 31.87 -16.12
N THR A 455 20.71 31.16 -15.94
CA THR A 455 20.76 29.72 -15.65
C THR A 455 21.00 29.43 -14.16
N ALA A 456 20.90 30.42 -13.27
CA ALA A 456 21.04 30.21 -11.84
C ALA A 456 19.92 29.29 -11.31
N GLU A 457 20.27 28.36 -10.43
CA GLU A 457 19.29 27.51 -9.77
C GLU A 457 18.44 28.33 -8.78
N PRO A 458 17.12 28.07 -8.67
CA PRO A 458 16.20 28.90 -7.90
C PRO A 458 16.19 28.53 -6.39
N TYR A 459 17.33 28.64 -5.70
CA TYR A 459 17.47 28.25 -4.29
C TYR A 459 16.58 29.07 -3.32
N LEU A 460 16.60 30.39 -3.45
CA LEU A 460 15.88 31.34 -2.60
C LEU A 460 14.40 31.33 -2.95
N THR A 461 14.08 31.39 -4.24
CA THR A 461 12.68 31.34 -4.71
C THR A 461 11.98 30.06 -4.25
N THR A 462 12.65 28.90 -4.35
CA THR A 462 12.11 27.61 -3.87
C THR A 462 11.92 27.61 -2.35
N SER A 463 12.89 28.16 -1.60
CA SER A 463 12.79 28.25 -0.14
C SER A 463 11.66 29.19 0.32
N ILE A 464 11.44 30.31 -0.35
CA ILE A 464 10.30 31.22 -0.07
C ILE A 464 8.96 30.50 -0.29
N LYS A 465 8.83 29.81 -1.43
CA LYS A 465 7.63 29.02 -1.76
C LYS A 465 7.37 27.91 -0.75
N ALA A 466 8.43 27.21 -0.32
CA ALA A 466 8.37 26.20 0.71
C ALA A 466 7.88 26.78 2.04
N LEU A 467 8.40 27.96 2.44
CA LEU A 467 8.01 28.64 3.67
C LEU A 467 6.53 29.06 3.62
N LYS A 468 6.06 29.67 2.54
CA LYS A 468 4.64 30.01 2.37
C LYS A 468 3.73 28.78 2.49
N LEU A 469 4.07 27.70 1.80
CA LEU A 469 3.32 26.45 1.86
C LEU A 469 3.35 25.85 3.27
N ALA A 470 4.51 25.89 3.94
CA ALA A 470 4.65 25.44 5.32
C ALA A 470 3.77 26.24 6.27
N ALA A 471 3.74 27.57 6.15
CA ALA A 471 2.89 28.44 6.96
C ALA A 471 1.40 28.13 6.75
N ALA A 472 0.96 27.97 5.49
CA ALA A 472 -0.43 27.59 5.18
C ALA A 472 -0.79 26.22 5.78
N LEU A 473 0.16 25.28 5.76
CA LEU A 473 0.02 23.96 6.36
C LEU A 473 0.37 23.92 7.85
N LYS A 474 0.70 25.03 8.51
CA LYS A 474 1.18 25.06 9.91
C LYS A 474 2.27 24.01 10.18
N PHE A 475 3.19 23.84 9.24
CA PHE A 475 4.24 22.82 9.25
C PHE A 475 5.58 23.47 9.67
N THR A 476 5.79 23.60 10.97
CA THR A 476 6.86 24.41 11.56
C THR A 476 8.28 23.94 11.22
N GLU A 477 8.49 22.65 11.02
CA GLU A 477 9.80 22.07 10.71
C GLU A 477 10.22 22.40 9.27
N LEU A 478 9.29 22.35 8.32
CA LEU A 478 9.55 22.80 6.94
C LEU A 478 9.76 24.32 6.89
N GLU A 479 8.99 25.08 7.65
CA GLU A 479 9.12 26.54 7.77
C GLU A 479 10.51 26.92 8.30
N SER A 480 10.95 26.29 9.39
CA SER A 480 12.27 26.49 9.99
C SER A 480 13.39 26.07 9.04
N HIS A 481 13.24 24.94 8.34
CA HIS A 481 14.24 24.48 7.36
C HIS A 481 14.34 25.44 6.17
N ALA A 482 13.21 25.90 5.63
CA ALA A 482 13.18 26.86 4.54
C ALA A 482 13.84 28.19 4.95
N LEU A 483 13.52 28.71 6.14
CA LEU A 483 14.14 29.93 6.67
C LEU A 483 15.65 29.78 6.90
N HIS A 484 16.10 28.62 7.40
CA HIS A 484 17.53 28.32 7.53
C HIS A 484 18.21 28.38 6.17
N ARG A 485 17.64 27.74 5.15
CA ARG A 485 18.17 27.76 3.78
C ARG A 485 18.24 29.15 3.17
N LEU A 486 17.28 30.03 3.45
CA LEU A 486 17.34 31.43 3.00
C LEU A 486 18.56 32.20 3.54
N ASN A 487 19.13 31.76 4.66
CA ASN A 487 20.30 32.36 5.31
C ASN A 487 21.58 31.54 5.13
N ALA A 488 21.52 30.40 4.46
CA ALA A 488 22.67 29.51 4.26
C ALA A 488 23.51 29.91 3.04
N LEU A 489 23.01 30.77 2.16
CA LEU A 489 23.77 31.26 1.01
C LEU A 489 24.52 32.54 1.38
N SER A 490 25.82 32.56 1.07
CA SER A 490 26.64 33.77 1.17
C SER A 490 26.28 34.79 0.09
N HIS A 491 26.00 34.30 -1.12
CA HIS A 491 25.75 35.09 -2.33
C HIS A 491 24.59 34.50 -3.14
N THR A 492 23.92 35.34 -3.92
CA THR A 492 22.88 34.91 -4.87
C THR A 492 23.10 35.45 -6.28
N HIS A 493 22.82 34.59 -7.25
CA HIS A 493 22.79 34.90 -8.68
C HIS A 493 21.36 34.80 -9.26
N GLU A 494 20.36 34.52 -8.43
CA GLU A 494 18.95 34.63 -8.82
C GLU A 494 18.57 36.10 -9.06
N ASP A 495 17.51 36.36 -9.84
CA ASP A 495 16.96 37.71 -9.99
C ASP A 495 16.40 38.19 -8.62
N PRO A 496 17.05 39.17 -7.96
CA PRO A 496 16.64 39.61 -6.64
C PRO A 496 15.25 40.23 -6.63
N LEU A 497 14.77 40.76 -7.76
CA LEU A 497 13.43 41.31 -7.87
C LEU A 497 12.38 40.22 -8.05
N ALA A 498 12.72 39.09 -8.67
CA ALA A 498 11.84 37.92 -8.69
C ALA A 498 11.66 37.35 -7.28
N ILE A 499 12.74 37.30 -6.49
CA ILE A 499 12.72 36.87 -5.07
C ILE A 499 11.81 37.79 -4.24
N LEU A 500 12.00 39.11 -4.35
CA LEU A 500 11.19 40.08 -3.61
C LEU A 500 9.73 40.07 -4.11
N SER A 501 9.51 40.00 -5.42
CA SER A 501 8.16 39.89 -5.99
C SER A 501 7.44 38.65 -5.46
N GLU A 502 8.13 37.50 -5.38
CA GLU A 502 7.57 36.30 -4.77
C GLU A 502 7.13 36.59 -3.32
N ILE A 503 7.90 37.29 -2.49
CA ILE A 503 7.49 37.62 -1.11
C ILE A 503 6.25 38.52 -1.06
N TYR A 504 6.19 39.56 -1.90
CA TYR A 504 5.24 40.66 -1.74
C TYR A 504 4.02 40.65 -2.68
N THR A 505 4.02 39.84 -3.74
CA THR A 505 2.97 39.92 -4.78
C THR A 505 1.75 39.06 -4.45
N ASP A 506 1.94 37.92 -3.80
CA ASP A 506 0.86 36.95 -3.58
C ASP A 506 -0.05 37.27 -2.39
N SER A 507 0.38 38.16 -1.50
CA SER A 507 -0.37 38.52 -0.30
C SER A 507 -0.20 40.00 0.04
N PRO A 508 -1.30 40.73 0.36
CA PRO A 508 -1.20 42.09 0.86
C PRO A 508 -0.50 42.17 2.23
N ASP A 509 -0.46 41.06 2.97
CA ASP A 509 0.29 40.92 4.22
C ASP A 509 1.22 39.69 4.15
N PRO A 510 2.47 39.87 3.71
CA PRO A 510 3.45 38.80 3.63
C PRO A 510 3.84 38.25 5.00
N HIS A 511 4.31 36.99 5.03
CA HIS A 511 4.72 36.32 6.26
C HIS A 511 5.72 37.16 7.08
N PRO A 512 5.53 37.34 8.40
CA PRO A 512 6.39 38.21 9.22
C PRO A 512 7.88 37.88 9.11
N ASP A 513 8.23 36.59 9.12
CA ASP A 513 9.63 36.16 9.00
C ASP A 513 10.21 36.43 7.60
N LEU A 514 9.40 36.32 6.55
CA LEU A 514 9.84 36.70 5.20
C LEU A 514 10.05 38.20 5.08
N ARG A 515 9.22 39.03 5.74
CA ARG A 515 9.42 40.48 5.79
C ARG A 515 10.65 40.86 6.61
N ALA A 516 10.87 40.19 7.74
CA ALA A 516 12.08 40.37 8.54
C ALA A 516 13.34 39.99 7.74
N TRP A 517 13.31 38.84 7.07
CA TRP A 517 14.36 38.40 6.18
C TRP A 517 14.57 39.38 5.01
N ALA A 518 13.51 39.85 4.35
CA ALA A 518 13.61 40.80 3.24
C ALA A 518 14.25 42.13 3.67
N ARG A 519 13.90 42.68 4.84
CA ARG A 519 14.56 43.87 5.40
C ARG A 519 16.04 43.60 5.67
N ALA A 520 16.39 42.48 6.27
CA ALA A 520 17.78 42.10 6.51
C ALA A 520 18.55 41.90 5.20
N PHE A 521 17.91 41.33 4.18
CA PHE A 521 18.45 41.16 2.83
C PHE A 521 18.74 42.50 2.16
N LEU A 522 17.83 43.47 2.24
CA LEU A 522 18.04 44.82 1.70
C LEU A 522 19.19 45.57 2.38
N LEU A 523 19.37 45.34 3.69
CA LEU A 523 20.43 45.97 4.50
C LEU A 523 21.78 45.27 4.40
N ARG A 524 21.86 44.10 3.76
CA ARG A 524 23.09 43.31 3.70
C ARG A 524 24.16 44.05 2.90
N ARG A 525 25.36 44.14 3.48
CA ARG A 525 26.59 44.71 2.89
C ARG A 525 27.71 43.67 2.87
N GLU A 526 28.62 43.77 1.91
CA GLU A 526 29.83 42.93 1.92
C GLU A 526 30.65 43.29 3.17
N PRO A 527 31.14 42.32 3.95
CA PRO A 527 32.01 42.64 5.08
C PRO A 527 33.25 43.36 4.55
N GLU A 528 33.63 44.46 5.20
CA GLU A 528 34.86 45.15 4.85
C GLU A 528 36.04 44.19 5.01
N HIS A 529 36.76 43.94 3.93
CA HIS A 529 37.89 43.02 3.97
C HIS A 529 38.94 43.60 4.95
N PRO A 530 39.37 42.86 5.98
CA PRO A 530 40.24 43.40 7.03
C PRO A 530 41.55 43.97 6.47
N VAL A 531 42.05 43.40 5.36
CA VAL A 531 43.24 43.90 4.66
C VAL A 531 42.97 45.22 3.91
N MET A 532 41.77 45.45 3.38
CA MET A 532 41.42 46.71 2.71
C MET A 532 41.20 47.84 3.72
N ALA A 533 40.62 47.51 4.89
CA ALA A 533 40.55 48.42 6.03
C ALA A 533 41.95 48.72 6.61
N TYR A 534 42.87 47.75 6.60
CA TYR A 534 44.26 47.93 7.06
C TYR A 534 45.12 48.75 6.09
N LEU A 535 44.85 48.66 4.78
CA LEU A 535 45.60 49.37 3.75
C LEU A 535 45.13 50.81 3.49
N ASP A 536 44.08 51.29 4.18
CA ASP A 536 43.49 52.62 3.99
C ASP A 536 43.10 52.93 2.53
N LEU A 537 42.87 51.86 1.75
CA LEU A 537 42.42 51.90 0.36
C LEU A 537 40.90 51.78 0.25
N ALA A 538 40.19 51.73 1.38
CA ALA A 538 38.75 51.78 1.41
C ALA A 538 38.30 53.17 0.93
N THR A 539 37.51 53.23 -0.13
CA THR A 539 36.77 54.43 -0.47
C THR A 539 35.84 54.79 0.69
N ASP A 540 35.69 56.08 1.04
CA ASP A 540 34.84 56.59 2.13
C ASP A 540 33.38 56.06 2.16
N ALA A 541 32.92 55.41 1.09
CA ALA A 541 31.55 54.90 0.96
C ALA A 541 31.36 53.41 1.33
N GLY A 542 32.42 52.63 1.58
CA GLY A 542 32.32 51.18 1.81
C GLY A 542 31.68 50.39 0.64
N PRO A 543 31.57 49.05 0.73
CA PRO A 543 30.83 48.27 -0.24
C PRO A 543 29.32 48.57 -0.16
N PRO A 544 28.61 48.68 -1.30
CA PRO A 544 27.20 49.06 -1.30
C PRO A 544 26.32 47.99 -0.63
N ALA A 545 25.23 48.44 -0.01
CA ALA A 545 24.18 47.53 0.46
C ALA A 545 23.40 46.95 -0.72
N ASN A 546 22.77 45.79 -0.54
CA ASN A 546 21.89 45.18 -1.55
C ASN A 546 20.82 46.16 -2.05
N LEU A 547 20.21 46.97 -1.17
CA LEU A 547 19.25 48.00 -1.58
C LEU A 547 19.88 49.03 -2.53
N GLU A 548 21.10 49.49 -2.25
CA GLU A 548 21.81 50.46 -3.09
C GLU A 548 22.22 49.85 -4.44
N VAL A 549 22.49 48.53 -4.48
CA VAL A 549 22.73 47.79 -5.73
C VAL A 549 21.46 47.79 -6.58
N LEU A 550 20.30 47.47 -5.99
CA LEU A 550 19.00 47.46 -6.68
C LEU A 550 18.62 48.84 -7.24
N GLU A 551 18.94 49.91 -6.51
CA GLU A 551 18.64 51.29 -6.92
C GLU A 551 19.59 51.83 -8.00
N ARG A 552 20.84 51.35 -8.06
CA ARG A 552 21.86 51.85 -9.01
C ARG A 552 21.91 51.08 -10.32
N ASP A 553 21.56 49.80 -10.32
CA ASP A 553 21.58 48.99 -11.54
C ASP A 553 20.40 49.37 -12.45
N ARG A 554 20.71 50.05 -13.57
CA ARG A 554 19.73 50.48 -14.57
C ARG A 554 18.87 49.34 -15.11
N GLY A 555 19.39 48.11 -15.14
CA GLY A 555 18.63 46.94 -15.59
C GLY A 555 17.58 46.44 -14.58
N MET A 556 17.73 46.81 -13.30
CA MET A 556 16.83 46.41 -12.22
C MET A 556 15.90 47.55 -11.78
N GLN A 557 16.30 48.80 -12.01
CA GLN A 557 15.60 49.99 -11.52
C GLN A 557 14.11 50.04 -11.92
N GLU A 558 13.78 49.82 -13.20
CA GLU A 558 12.38 49.89 -13.67
C GLU A 558 11.48 48.85 -12.97
N LYS A 559 11.96 47.62 -12.83
CA LYS A 559 11.25 46.54 -12.14
C LYS A 559 11.12 46.81 -10.64
N PHE A 560 12.14 47.41 -10.03
CA PHE A 560 12.15 47.78 -8.62
C PHE A 560 11.15 48.90 -8.32
N GLU A 561 11.12 49.94 -9.14
CA GLU A 561 10.14 51.03 -9.08
C GLU A 561 8.71 50.48 -9.26
N HIS A 562 8.49 49.60 -10.23
CA HIS A 562 7.20 48.94 -10.41
C HIS A 562 6.76 48.18 -9.14
N LEU A 563 7.65 47.42 -8.49
CA LEU A 563 7.32 46.68 -7.27
C LEU A 563 7.03 47.64 -6.09
N LEU A 564 7.73 48.78 -6.01
CA LEU A 564 7.48 49.82 -5.01
C LEU A 564 6.11 50.48 -5.18
N GLU A 565 5.72 50.79 -6.41
CA GLU A 565 4.44 51.44 -6.73
C GLU A 565 3.23 50.54 -6.43
N HIS A 566 3.39 49.22 -6.62
CA HIS A 566 2.29 48.26 -6.53
C HIS A 566 2.27 47.45 -5.22
N GLY A 567 3.35 47.49 -4.42
CA GLY A 567 3.49 46.72 -3.19
C GLY A 567 3.57 47.60 -1.94
N GLY A 568 2.44 47.89 -1.28
CA GLY A 568 2.42 48.73 -0.08
C GLY A 568 3.30 48.21 1.07
N ALA A 569 3.31 46.90 1.31
CA ALA A 569 4.19 46.25 2.30
C ALA A 569 5.67 46.34 1.90
N PHE A 570 5.97 46.19 0.60
CA PHE A 570 7.33 46.31 0.08
C PHE A 570 7.85 47.74 0.22
N HIS A 571 7.04 48.75 -0.15
CA HIS A 571 7.37 50.16 0.01
C HIS A 571 7.69 50.52 1.47
N ALA A 572 6.89 50.01 2.42
CA ALA A 572 7.14 50.23 3.85
C ALA A 572 8.47 49.60 4.32
N ASP A 573 8.76 48.37 3.90
CA ASP A 573 10.00 47.67 4.25
C ASP A 573 11.23 48.33 3.60
N VAL A 574 11.14 48.79 2.35
CA VAL A 574 12.19 49.58 1.68
C VAL A 574 12.42 50.93 2.36
N SER A 575 11.36 51.66 2.71
CA SER A 575 11.47 52.94 3.43
C SER A 575 12.16 52.76 4.78
N THR A 576 11.84 51.67 5.48
CA THR A 576 12.49 51.28 6.73
C THR A 576 13.98 50.99 6.52
N ALA A 577 14.31 50.24 5.46
CA ALA A 577 15.70 49.94 5.12
C ALA A 577 16.50 51.20 4.74
N ARG A 578 15.93 52.11 3.93
CA ARG A 578 16.56 53.41 3.59
C ARG A 578 16.91 54.22 4.83
N THR A 579 15.93 54.39 5.73
CA THR A 579 16.11 55.11 7.00
C THR A 579 17.21 54.48 7.86
N ALA A 580 17.31 53.15 7.87
CA ALA A 580 18.35 52.45 8.62
C ALA A 580 19.75 52.65 8.00
N LEU A 581 19.88 52.61 6.67
CA LEU A 581 21.16 52.88 5.99
C LEU A 581 21.63 54.33 6.19
N GLU A 582 20.71 55.30 6.17
CA GLU A 582 21.01 56.71 6.45
C GLU A 582 21.56 56.90 7.85
N ARG A 583 20.92 56.32 8.88
CA ARG A 583 21.41 56.37 10.27
C ARG A 583 22.79 55.76 10.44
N VAL A 584 23.10 54.69 9.70
CA VAL A 584 24.44 54.09 9.72
C VAL A 584 25.45 55.06 9.11
N ARG A 585 25.15 55.68 7.97
CA ARG A 585 26.02 56.70 7.35
C ARG A 585 26.25 57.92 8.25
N GLU A 586 25.22 58.40 8.93
CA GLU A 586 25.33 59.51 9.89
C GLU A 586 26.24 59.13 11.08
N ARG A 587 26.19 57.87 11.52
CA ARG A 587 27.01 57.37 12.61
C ARG A 587 28.48 57.19 12.21
N ASP A 588 28.73 56.72 11.00
CA ASP A 588 30.07 56.51 10.46
C ASP A 588 30.72 57.82 10.00
N GLY A 589 29.92 58.86 9.72
CA GLY A 589 30.37 60.21 9.37
C GLY A 589 30.93 61.04 10.54
N PHE A 590 30.94 60.51 11.78
CA PHE A 590 31.65 61.10 12.91
C PHE A 590 32.97 60.37 13.15
N PRO A 591 34.14 60.95 12.79
CA PRO A 591 35.41 60.40 13.25
C PRO A 591 35.43 60.51 14.78
N TRP A 592 36.10 59.58 15.46
CA TRP A 592 36.24 59.46 16.94
C TRP A 592 35.18 58.61 17.66
N GLN A 593 35.25 57.28 17.49
CA GLN A 593 35.38 56.28 18.58
C GLN A 593 35.40 54.85 18.02
N ALA A 594 36.52 54.47 17.40
CA ALA A 594 36.80 53.07 17.08
C ALA A 594 37.07 52.30 18.38
N GLY A 595 36.23 51.32 18.71
CA GLY A 595 36.49 50.45 19.87
C GLY A 595 35.38 49.55 20.37
N ARG A 596 34.19 49.50 19.74
CA ARG A 596 33.17 48.48 20.11
C ARG A 596 32.49 47.93 18.86
N MET A 597 32.87 46.71 18.48
CA MET A 597 31.98 45.84 17.70
C MET A 597 30.73 45.61 18.55
N HIS A 598 29.62 46.23 18.17
CA HIS A 598 28.32 45.94 18.75
C HIS A 598 27.66 44.81 17.98
N PRO A 599 27.00 43.85 18.65
CA PRO A 599 26.26 42.78 17.99
C PRO A 599 25.15 43.38 17.12
N HIS A 600 24.93 42.77 15.95
CA HIS A 600 23.91 43.20 15.00
C HIS A 600 22.52 43.07 15.68
N PRO A 601 21.61 44.05 15.56
CA PRO A 601 20.32 44.04 16.25
C PRO A 601 19.32 42.95 15.79
N PHE A 602 19.77 41.97 15.00
CA PHE A 602 18.93 40.94 14.39
C PHE A 602 19.46 39.50 14.59
N ASP A 603 20.41 39.27 15.49
CA ASP A 603 20.88 37.92 15.82
C ASP A 603 19.82 37.16 16.64
N ILE A 604 18.86 36.56 15.95
CA ILE A 604 17.91 35.59 16.52
C ILE A 604 18.60 34.23 16.53
N PRO A 605 18.77 33.56 17.69
CA PRO A 605 19.33 32.21 17.72
C PRO A 605 18.36 31.22 17.07
N ILE A 606 18.73 30.68 15.91
CA ILE A 606 18.01 29.59 15.26
C ILE A 606 18.50 28.27 15.87
N PRO A 607 17.61 27.36 16.33
CA PRO A 607 18.03 26.05 16.84
C PRO A 607 18.70 25.22 15.73
N PRO A 608 19.73 24.41 16.05
CA PRO A 608 20.42 23.59 15.07
C PRO A 608 19.45 22.57 14.44
N PRO A 609 19.61 22.26 13.13
CA PRO A 609 18.79 21.25 12.48
C PRO A 609 19.00 19.87 13.13
N PRO A 610 17.99 18.98 13.10
CA PRO A 610 18.16 17.60 13.52
C PRO A 610 19.26 16.93 12.68
N PRO A 611 20.08 16.04 13.28
CA PRO A 611 21.16 15.40 12.56
C PRO A 611 20.64 14.59 11.36
N PRO A 612 21.33 14.63 10.21
CA PRO A 612 20.96 13.81 9.06
C PRO A 612 21.04 12.33 9.43
N ARG A 613 19.96 11.59 9.19
CA ARG A 613 19.97 10.13 9.38
C ARG A 613 20.88 9.49 8.32
N PRO A 614 21.68 8.46 8.69
CA PRO A 614 22.24 7.56 7.71
C PRO A 614 21.09 6.85 6.98
N MET A 615 21.16 6.88 5.65
CA MET A 615 20.21 6.20 4.78
C MET A 615 20.38 4.69 4.96
N ASP A 616 19.40 4.02 5.56
CA ASP A 616 19.33 2.55 5.54
C ASP A 616 18.63 2.12 4.23
N ASP A 617 19.03 0.97 3.66
CA ASP A 617 18.55 0.40 2.38
C ASP A 617 17.01 0.15 2.27
N TRP A 618 16.22 0.57 3.25
CA TRP A 618 14.77 0.36 3.34
C TRP A 618 13.91 1.50 2.76
N ASP A 619 14.50 2.62 2.33
CA ASP A 619 13.75 3.81 1.83
C ASP A 619 13.48 3.82 0.30
N LEU A 620 13.75 2.72 -0.39
CA LEU A 620 13.35 2.54 -1.79
C LEU A 620 11.92 1.96 -1.88
N PRO A 621 11.13 2.29 -2.92
CA PRO A 621 9.91 1.55 -3.21
C PRO A 621 10.24 0.05 -3.31
N PRO A 622 9.36 -0.85 -2.82
CA PRO A 622 9.70 -2.26 -2.73
C PRO A 622 10.10 -2.80 -4.10
N PRO A 623 11.24 -3.52 -4.23
CA PRO A 623 11.54 -4.25 -5.44
C PRO A 623 10.42 -5.27 -5.71
N PRO A 624 10.19 -5.65 -6.98
CA PRO A 624 9.24 -6.72 -7.30
C PRO A 624 9.54 -7.98 -6.47
N PRO A 625 8.52 -8.75 -6.07
CA PRO A 625 8.71 -9.86 -5.14
C PRO A 625 9.72 -10.87 -5.69
N PRO A 626 10.68 -11.34 -4.87
CA PRO A 626 11.60 -12.38 -5.28
C PRO A 626 10.82 -13.67 -5.59
N PRO A 627 11.33 -14.54 -6.49
CA PRO A 627 10.75 -15.86 -6.69
C PRO A 627 10.74 -16.64 -5.36
N PRO A 628 9.75 -17.54 -5.16
CA PRO A 628 9.54 -18.21 -3.88
C PRO A 628 10.80 -18.99 -3.44
N PRO A 629 11.13 -18.99 -2.14
CA PRO A 629 12.32 -19.66 -1.62
C PRO A 629 12.22 -21.17 -1.84
N MET A 630 13.27 -21.77 -2.41
CA MET A 630 13.45 -23.21 -2.34
C MET A 630 13.75 -23.60 -0.89
N HIS A 631 12.99 -24.58 -0.40
CA HIS A 631 13.20 -25.19 0.92
C HIS A 631 14.64 -25.72 1.05
N PRO A 632 15.35 -25.46 2.17
CA PRO A 632 16.58 -26.17 2.47
C PRO A 632 16.26 -27.61 2.88
N LEU A 633 16.98 -28.55 2.28
CA LEU A 633 17.05 -29.94 2.73
C LEU A 633 17.66 -29.98 4.13
N HIS A 634 16.97 -30.65 5.06
CA HIS A 634 17.45 -30.97 6.40
C HIS A 634 18.76 -31.77 6.36
N PRO A 635 19.80 -31.40 7.12
CA PRO A 635 20.89 -32.32 7.44
C PRO A 635 20.51 -33.19 8.64
N MET A 636 20.80 -34.49 8.53
CA MET A 636 20.71 -35.45 9.62
C MET A 636 21.75 -35.14 10.71
N HIS A 637 21.27 -34.95 11.94
CA HIS A 637 22.12 -34.97 13.14
C HIS A 637 22.36 -36.43 13.57
N ALA A 638 23.61 -36.88 13.51
CA ALA A 638 24.09 -38.04 14.24
C ALA A 638 24.69 -37.55 15.56
N SER A 639 24.09 -38.00 16.67
CA SER A 639 24.52 -37.71 18.04
C SER A 639 25.36 -38.88 18.54
N TYR A 640 26.60 -38.63 18.95
CA TYR A 640 27.31 -39.49 19.91
C TYR A 640 28.01 -38.61 20.95
N PRO A 641 27.78 -38.83 22.25
CA PRO A 641 28.48 -38.15 23.32
C PRO A 641 29.65 -39.02 23.79
N SER A 642 30.81 -38.43 24.11
CA SER A 642 31.77 -39.00 25.06
C SER A 642 32.80 -37.96 25.45
N SER A 643 32.65 -37.46 26.66
CA SER A 643 33.66 -36.73 27.43
C SER A 643 34.16 -37.65 28.54
N LEU A 644 35.45 -37.97 28.58
CA LEU A 644 36.24 -38.19 29.80
C LEU A 644 37.76 -38.04 29.48
N PRO A 645 38.61 -37.65 30.44
CA PRO A 645 39.92 -37.06 30.17
C PRO A 645 41.15 -37.86 30.66
N HIS A 646 42.33 -37.43 30.18
CA HIS A 646 43.68 -37.49 30.81
C HIS A 646 44.47 -38.84 30.84
N PRO A 647 45.81 -38.82 31.09
CA PRO A 647 46.90 -38.08 30.41
C PRO A 647 48.18 -38.95 30.17
N LEU A 648 49.25 -38.35 29.59
CA LEU A 648 50.69 -38.46 29.93
C LEU A 648 51.69 -38.70 28.77
N HIS A 649 52.66 -37.77 28.71
CA HIS A 649 54.10 -37.83 28.38
C HIS A 649 54.65 -38.70 27.23
N GLY A 650 55.26 -38.01 26.24
CA GLY A 650 56.72 -37.94 26.07
C GLY A 650 57.43 -38.97 25.16
N GLY A 651 58.22 -38.48 24.19
CA GLY A 651 59.33 -39.24 23.58
C GLY A 651 59.49 -39.12 22.05
N TYR A 652 60.50 -38.37 21.60
CA TYR A 652 61.14 -38.39 20.25
C TYR A 652 62.26 -39.47 20.20
N PRO A 653 62.96 -39.79 19.07
CA PRO A 653 62.74 -39.63 17.60
C PRO A 653 63.09 -40.95 16.78
N PRO A 654 63.67 -40.92 15.53
CA PRO A 654 63.21 -41.51 14.23
C PRO A 654 64.04 -42.78 13.82
N PRO A 655 64.29 -43.25 12.54
CA PRO A 655 63.92 -42.91 11.13
C PRO A 655 63.51 -44.20 10.31
N PRO A 656 63.70 -44.42 8.97
CA PRO A 656 64.09 -43.59 7.82
C PRO A 656 63.20 -43.71 6.53
N LEU A 657 63.51 -42.84 5.56
CA LEU A 657 63.03 -42.75 4.17
C LEU A 657 63.45 -43.93 3.28
N PRO A 658 62.79 -44.10 2.11
CA PRO A 658 63.47 -43.84 0.83
C PRO A 658 62.60 -42.99 -0.13
N LEU A 659 63.11 -41.89 -0.71
CA LEU A 659 64.00 -41.71 -1.88
C LEU A 659 63.28 -41.73 -3.26
N PHE A 660 63.14 -40.52 -3.84
CA PHE A 660 63.31 -40.08 -5.26
C PHE A 660 62.48 -40.80 -6.36
N ASP A 661 61.94 -40.23 -7.44
CA ASP A 661 61.78 -38.90 -8.11
C ASP A 661 61.01 -39.22 -9.45
N PRO A 662 60.72 -38.33 -10.41
CA PRO A 662 60.41 -36.90 -10.40
C PRO A 662 59.09 -36.55 -11.17
N PHE A 663 58.72 -35.27 -11.11
CA PHE A 663 57.60 -34.54 -11.73
C PHE A 663 57.30 -34.84 -13.23
N PRO A 664 56.04 -34.61 -13.69
CA PRO A 664 55.67 -33.29 -14.20
C PRO A 664 54.33 -32.74 -13.69
N HIS A 665 54.34 -31.41 -13.48
CA HIS A 665 53.24 -30.44 -13.39
C HIS A 665 51.79 -30.95 -13.38
N HIS A 666 51.17 -30.92 -12.20
CA HIS A 666 49.72 -30.75 -12.05
C HIS A 666 49.45 -29.46 -11.27
N GLU A 667 48.76 -28.52 -11.92
CA GLU A 667 48.25 -27.31 -11.28
C GLU A 667 47.32 -27.70 -10.12
N PHE A 668 47.70 -27.30 -8.90
CA PHE A 668 46.85 -27.38 -7.73
C PHE A 668 45.63 -26.46 -7.93
N GLY A 669 44.44 -27.06 -7.89
CA GLY A 669 43.17 -26.34 -7.88
C GLY A 669 43.09 -25.40 -6.68
N SER A 670 43.24 -24.10 -6.93
CA SER A 670 42.86 -23.06 -5.98
C SER A 670 41.40 -23.26 -5.58
N SER A 671 41.12 -23.23 -4.28
CA SER A 671 39.76 -23.32 -3.77
C SER A 671 38.89 -22.24 -4.42
N GLN A 672 37.64 -22.55 -4.74
CA GLN A 672 36.69 -21.63 -5.38
C GLN A 672 36.63 -20.26 -4.67
N ARG A 673 36.82 -20.24 -3.34
CA ARG A 673 36.90 -19.02 -2.53
C ARG A 673 38.10 -18.13 -2.88
N GLU A 674 39.25 -18.71 -3.18
CA GLU A 674 40.45 -17.94 -3.53
C GLU A 674 40.34 -17.34 -4.93
N ARG A 675 39.71 -18.06 -5.87
CA ARG A 675 39.38 -17.53 -7.20
C ARG A 675 38.42 -16.36 -7.11
N GLU A 676 37.36 -16.47 -6.31
CA GLU A 676 36.42 -15.38 -6.06
C GLU A 676 37.10 -14.16 -5.41
N ALA A 677 37.94 -14.36 -4.40
CA ALA A 677 38.68 -13.27 -3.76
C ALA A 677 39.57 -12.50 -4.76
N ARG A 678 40.25 -13.20 -5.68
CA ARG A 678 41.06 -12.56 -6.73
C ARG A 678 40.20 -11.77 -7.73
N LEU A 679 39.02 -12.25 -8.08
CA LEU A 679 38.12 -11.57 -9.01
C LEU A 679 37.54 -10.29 -8.40
N VAL A 680 37.19 -10.33 -7.11
CA VAL A 680 36.78 -9.14 -6.35
C VAL A 680 37.90 -8.11 -6.27
N ALA A 681 39.14 -8.55 -6.01
CA ALA A 681 40.31 -7.67 -5.99
C ALA A 681 40.58 -7.00 -7.36
N LEU A 682 40.20 -7.64 -8.46
CA LEU A 682 40.27 -7.11 -9.83
C LEU A 682 39.04 -6.26 -10.22
N GLY A 683 38.18 -5.91 -9.27
CA GLY A 683 37.02 -5.04 -9.46
C GLY A 683 35.79 -5.74 -10.03
N TRP A 684 35.79 -7.08 -10.17
CA TRP A 684 34.61 -7.80 -10.63
C TRP A 684 33.58 -8.00 -9.52
N GLY A 685 32.34 -7.59 -9.79
CA GLY A 685 31.21 -7.76 -8.90
C GLY A 685 30.68 -9.21 -8.87
N PRO A 686 29.67 -9.47 -8.01
CA PRO A 686 29.09 -10.80 -7.87
C PRO A 686 28.46 -11.30 -9.18
N VAL A 687 28.36 -12.62 -9.30
CA VAL A 687 27.72 -13.30 -10.43
C VAL A 687 26.20 -13.14 -10.33
N GLU A 688 25.58 -12.57 -11.37
CA GLU A 688 24.14 -12.36 -11.50
C GLU A 688 23.59 -13.29 -12.58
N ARG A 689 22.43 -13.92 -12.34
CA ARG A 689 21.75 -14.74 -13.34
C ARG A 689 20.95 -13.86 -14.29
N GLU A 690 21.21 -13.95 -15.59
CA GLU A 690 20.35 -13.39 -16.65
C GLU A 690 19.27 -14.40 -17.07
N ALA A 691 18.33 -13.96 -17.91
CA ALA A 691 17.38 -14.85 -18.56
C ALA A 691 18.11 -15.91 -19.43
N ASP A 692 17.41 -17.00 -19.77
CA ASP A 692 17.89 -18.01 -20.72
C ASP A 692 19.15 -18.80 -20.31
N GLY A 693 19.43 -18.88 -19.01
CA GLY A 693 20.53 -19.71 -18.47
C GLY A 693 21.92 -19.07 -18.58
N TRP A 694 21.97 -17.78 -18.90
CA TRP A 694 23.18 -16.98 -18.87
C TRP A 694 23.45 -16.42 -17.48
N TRP A 695 24.73 -16.25 -17.18
CA TRP A 695 25.22 -15.59 -15.99
C TRP A 695 26.08 -14.43 -16.42
N ARG A 696 26.02 -13.31 -15.71
CA ARG A 696 26.84 -12.13 -15.97
C ARG A 696 27.58 -11.69 -14.73
N ARG A 697 28.66 -10.94 -14.91
CA ARG A 697 29.31 -10.16 -13.86
C ARG A 697 29.82 -8.86 -14.46
N ARG A 698 29.76 -7.77 -13.70
CA ARG A 698 30.22 -6.45 -14.13
C ARG A 698 31.47 -6.05 -13.38
N ASN A 699 32.49 -5.58 -14.08
CA ASN A 699 33.65 -4.96 -13.47
C ASN A 699 33.30 -3.52 -13.08
N ARG A 700 33.33 -3.20 -11.78
CA ARG A 700 32.97 -1.88 -11.25
C ARG A 700 33.99 -0.80 -11.60
N MET A 701 35.24 -1.18 -11.89
CA MET A 701 36.29 -0.25 -12.25
C MET A 701 36.30 0.07 -13.75
N THR A 702 36.09 -0.94 -14.61
CA THR A 702 36.21 -0.77 -16.07
C THR A 702 34.87 -0.70 -16.80
N GLY A 703 33.76 -1.01 -16.13
CA GLY A 703 32.43 -1.11 -16.75
C GLY A 703 32.23 -2.35 -17.63
N GLN A 704 33.27 -3.18 -17.84
CA GLN A 704 33.19 -4.39 -18.67
C GLN A 704 32.21 -5.41 -18.09
N VAL A 705 31.55 -6.15 -18.99
CA VAL A 705 30.61 -7.22 -18.63
C VAL A 705 31.16 -8.53 -19.14
N ALA A 706 31.34 -9.52 -18.25
CA ALA A 706 31.62 -10.90 -18.65
C ALA A 706 30.32 -11.71 -18.54
N VAL A 707 30.11 -12.64 -19.46
CA VAL A 707 28.98 -13.57 -19.49
C VAL A 707 29.43 -15.02 -19.61
N SER A 708 28.69 -15.94 -19.01
CA SER A 708 28.93 -17.39 -19.09
C SER A 708 27.62 -18.14 -19.24
N ARG A 709 27.65 -19.27 -19.94
CA ARG A 709 26.50 -20.17 -20.08
C ARG A 709 26.59 -21.25 -19.01
N GLY A 710 25.79 -21.11 -17.96
CA GLY A 710 25.87 -21.92 -16.74
C GLY A 710 26.86 -21.39 -15.69
N GLU A 711 26.62 -21.70 -14.41
CA GLU A 711 27.35 -21.12 -13.26
C GLU A 711 28.85 -21.50 -13.24
N GLY A 712 29.20 -22.62 -13.88
CA GLY A 712 30.58 -23.10 -14.05
C GLY A 712 31.10 -23.08 -15.49
N GLY A 713 30.39 -22.41 -16.42
CA GLY A 713 30.83 -22.32 -17.82
C GLY A 713 31.98 -21.33 -18.00
N GLU A 714 32.67 -21.40 -19.15
CA GLU A 714 33.68 -20.41 -19.52
C GLU A 714 33.09 -19.00 -19.61
N TRP A 715 33.82 -18.02 -19.10
CA TRP A 715 33.43 -16.62 -19.08
C TRP A 715 34.02 -15.87 -20.27
N PHE A 716 33.18 -15.17 -21.03
CA PHE A 716 33.54 -14.36 -22.19
C PHE A 716 33.19 -12.90 -21.94
N LEU A 717 33.98 -11.95 -22.46
CA LEU A 717 33.62 -10.54 -22.39
C LEU A 717 32.50 -10.24 -23.40
N ARG A 718 31.42 -9.62 -22.93
CA ARG A 718 30.29 -9.24 -23.77
C ARG A 718 30.68 -7.99 -24.56
N GLY A 719 30.87 -8.15 -25.87
CA GLY A 719 31.28 -7.06 -26.78
C GLY A 719 32.68 -7.21 -27.38
N SER A 720 33.34 -8.35 -27.18
CA SER A 720 34.59 -8.75 -27.87
C SER A 720 34.35 -9.84 -28.89
#